data_AF-A0A067NFX6-F1
#
_entry.id   AF-A0A067NFX6-F1
#
_cell.length_a   1.000
_cell.length_b   1.000
_cell.length_c   1.000
_cell.angle_alpha   90.00
_cell.angle_beta   90.00
_cell.angle_gamma   90.00
#
_symmetry.space_group_name_H-M   'P 1'
#
loop_
_entity.id
_entity.type
_entity.pdbx_description
1 polymer ?
#
loop_
_entity_poly.entity_id
_entity_poly.type
_entity_poly.pdbx_seq_one_letter_code
_entity_poly.pdbx_strand_id
1 'polypeptide(L)'
;MSEPVVVEGVPFSLQDPHIHPARGTFRRWLAALRRQFNPLPPNTVSILLRLLFPEEDKKRKYELQETKFIPLLANCFGFSSTSLEKWDAEGNSGCLGCELRRILEETHADPSESISSLSIAQVDELLDELAASSSFTDNSIRRKYLKASRRPRSAVIRCLFRPLTPLDAACAVQIILRDMRPLLYPQTEKHYTAALKNINSRSYTTLTKEDVMFELDPPGSLYRMSKVVARLDEAVEAYEQSLKPGQPRIGIAIQIPKSSKAQSCGHGLKFLQGAKKVYAETKYDGERAQIHVEVPSDGTKVRITIFSKSTRDSSLDRVGVFPIIRQALGLEEGQTPRISQNVILDAEMVAYQNDHIDEFWRIRGLVETTAYGVRGSCRISGAGKPSNIANSQCSLASSVNEGCHLALVFFDILYLDSQSTLHRPYDERRDLLERTVQPIPHHALFSKRTLLEPRRESLTAHLCEVFADAISNHEEGLVLKASNSRYNDTLLPWVKVKRDYIPGLGDCLDMVILGADWEKDRGRGLYAPTGTLTTFYVGILENSSEIESSPGTKPAFHIYYTSSYGLDRETLEETNFLIKNSDPVEYDKKHPPQGLPYAYTLYPGIKPPGILFSTPLLGELYGDRFTKAAQSKYYELRFPRLIKIYRPKERSWQGGVTPEVLLSTAREILGVDDEDKDVRDVCKGLFGQPPSPGVRSGKKRMKQQVHWVSSALRAASNRAVVYTKNGDPTSVLTALTHPQLPSPSPSTLNIKFLLAPINPADINVVEGVYPAKPQLTSSLTQSGLGSADTPVYVGGNEGLAEVTEVGSGVEGLKKGDWVIMTRPQAGTWSSNKNVSPRELLKVPRELDGFKLDEVSGATITVNPATAYNMIHDFTTLQEGDWLVQNGANSAVGQAVIQIAAAKGIKTLNFVRNRDNFSELKAQLTSLGATTVLTYDELADKSLRGKVKEWTDGKGIRLGLNCVGGKDTTLMTQLLGQDGHLVTYGAMSKQPLSLPTPMFIFKNLQAHGFWQSRWYKQRGPAEQGELMKKLVQFMSKGQLSPPEHEIVTIAGHESDETATQKVREIMSKLAAGRFGKKVLLRMEEVTSD
;
A
#
# COMPACT_ATOMS: atom_id res chain seq x y z
N MET A 1 11.27 9.69 -47.32
CA MET A 1 10.19 9.47 -46.34
C MET A 1 10.29 8.02 -45.90
N SER A 2 11.00 7.79 -44.80
CA SER A 2 11.27 6.47 -44.23
C SER A 2 10.48 6.34 -42.94
N GLU A 3 9.72 5.25 -42.81
CA GLU A 3 8.86 4.91 -41.68
C GLU A 3 9.59 4.99 -40.32
N PRO A 4 8.91 5.38 -39.23
CA PRO A 4 9.52 5.39 -37.91
C PRO A 4 9.64 3.96 -37.38
N VAL A 5 10.87 3.54 -37.10
CA VAL A 5 11.19 2.32 -36.35
C VAL A 5 10.57 2.45 -34.96
N VAL A 6 9.56 1.63 -34.66
CA VAL A 6 9.00 1.47 -33.32
C VAL A 6 10.08 0.81 -32.45
N VAL A 7 10.65 1.58 -31.53
CA VAL A 7 11.62 1.06 -30.55
C VAL A 7 10.86 0.24 -29.51
N GLU A 8 11.05 -1.09 -29.52
CA GLU A 8 10.58 -1.99 -28.47
C GLU A 8 11.10 -1.53 -27.10
N GLY A 9 10.18 -1.33 -26.14
CA GLY A 9 10.52 -1.02 -24.74
C GLY A 9 10.23 0.39 -24.25
N VAL A 10 9.55 1.24 -25.02
CA VAL A 10 9.03 2.53 -24.54
C VAL A 10 7.72 2.30 -23.75
N PRO A 11 7.63 2.64 -22.45
CA PRO A 11 6.36 2.64 -21.73
C PRO A 11 5.27 3.41 -22.49
N PHE A 12 4.08 2.81 -22.62
CA PHE A 12 2.91 3.34 -23.33
C PHE A 12 2.47 4.75 -22.86
N SER A 13 2.94 5.22 -21.69
CA SER A 13 2.64 6.52 -21.09
C SER A 13 3.48 7.70 -21.62
N LEU A 14 4.36 7.49 -22.60
CA LEU A 14 5.36 8.50 -23.03
C LEU A 14 4.98 9.34 -24.26
N GLN A 15 3.76 9.19 -24.80
CA GLN A 15 3.41 9.72 -26.12
C GLN A 15 2.49 10.97 -26.16
N ASP A 16 1.94 11.45 -25.04
CA ASP A 16 1.01 12.61 -25.06
C ASP A 16 1.59 13.88 -24.38
N PRO A 17 1.92 14.94 -25.14
CA PRO A 17 2.37 16.24 -24.63
C PRO A 17 1.32 17.00 -23.80
N HIS A 18 0.02 16.73 -23.99
CA HIS A 18 -1.07 17.45 -23.31
C HIS A 18 -1.31 16.95 -21.88
N ILE A 19 -0.68 15.84 -21.51
CA ILE A 19 -0.84 15.19 -20.20
C ILE A 19 0.26 15.61 -19.19
N HIS A 20 1.35 16.28 -19.63
CA HIS A 20 2.52 16.54 -18.76
C HIS A 20 3.10 17.97 -18.85
N PRO A 21 2.59 18.94 -18.06
CA PRO A 21 2.97 20.36 -18.15
C PRO A 21 4.46 20.66 -17.97
N ALA A 22 5.11 20.05 -16.96
CA ALA A 22 6.54 20.27 -16.67
C ALA A 22 7.45 19.80 -17.83
N ARG A 23 7.14 18.62 -18.41
CA ARG A 23 7.85 18.09 -19.59
C ARG A 23 7.63 18.98 -20.82
N GLY A 24 6.42 19.50 -21.01
CA GLY A 24 6.13 20.48 -22.06
C GLY A 24 6.96 21.76 -21.91
N THR A 25 7.09 22.29 -20.69
CA THR A 25 7.96 23.43 -20.38
C THR A 25 9.42 23.13 -20.66
N PHE A 26 9.93 21.98 -20.20
CA PHE A 26 11.30 21.55 -20.46
C PHE A 26 11.58 21.44 -21.98
N ARG A 27 10.67 20.83 -22.74
CA ARG A 27 10.79 20.72 -24.21
C ARG A 27 10.88 22.08 -24.89
N ARG A 28 10.02 23.03 -24.50
CA ARG A 28 10.05 24.41 -25.05
C ARG A 28 11.38 25.10 -24.71
N TRP A 29 11.83 24.97 -23.47
CA TRP A 29 13.11 25.52 -23.03
C TRP A 29 14.29 24.89 -23.78
N LEU A 30 14.32 23.57 -23.95
CA LEU A 30 15.35 22.85 -24.70
C LEU A 30 15.35 23.25 -26.19
N ALA A 31 14.18 23.45 -26.80
CA ALA A 31 14.08 23.94 -28.16
C ALA A 31 14.61 25.39 -28.29
N ALA A 32 14.37 26.25 -27.30
CA ALA A 32 14.98 27.59 -27.26
C ALA A 32 16.50 27.52 -27.11
N LEU A 33 17.01 26.67 -26.21
CA LEU A 33 18.44 26.46 -26.01
C LEU A 33 19.14 25.97 -27.29
N ARG A 34 18.56 24.98 -27.97
CA ARG A 34 19.09 24.46 -29.24
C ARG A 34 19.06 25.48 -30.37
N ARG A 35 18.09 26.40 -30.40
CA ARG A 35 18.09 27.48 -31.39
C ARG A 35 19.28 28.44 -31.22
N GLN A 36 19.77 28.60 -29.98
CA GLN A 36 20.90 29.48 -29.68
C GLN A 36 22.25 28.77 -29.75
N PHE A 37 22.32 27.48 -29.36
CA PHE A 37 23.57 26.76 -29.15
C PHE A 37 23.54 25.34 -29.76
N ASN A 38 23.43 25.19 -31.08
CA ASN A 38 23.51 23.88 -31.74
C ASN A 38 24.83 23.73 -32.55
N PRO A 39 25.70 22.76 -32.24
CA PRO A 39 25.61 21.78 -31.14
C PRO A 39 25.79 22.42 -29.77
N LEU A 40 25.23 21.79 -28.73
CA LEU A 40 25.40 22.25 -27.35
C LEU A 40 26.89 22.17 -26.97
N PRO A 41 27.43 23.13 -26.20
CA PRO A 41 28.79 23.04 -25.69
C PRO A 41 28.99 21.74 -24.88
N PRO A 42 30.20 21.13 -24.90
CA PRO A 42 30.48 19.93 -24.14
C PRO A 42 30.14 20.08 -22.64
N ASN A 43 29.73 18.99 -21.99
CA ASN A 43 29.28 18.94 -20.59
C ASN A 43 27.98 19.69 -20.27
N THR A 44 27.37 20.43 -21.19
CA THR A 44 26.12 21.17 -20.94
C THR A 44 25.04 20.22 -20.42
N VAL A 45 24.88 19.05 -21.04
CA VAL A 45 23.88 18.05 -20.64
C VAL A 45 24.13 17.54 -19.22
N SER A 46 25.40 17.29 -18.86
CA SER A 46 25.80 16.82 -17.53
C SER A 46 25.51 17.88 -16.44
N ILE A 47 25.80 19.15 -16.73
CA ILE A 47 25.48 20.27 -15.82
C ILE A 47 23.96 20.36 -15.62
N LEU A 48 23.19 20.40 -16.71
CA LEU A 48 21.74 20.52 -16.64
C LEU A 48 21.08 19.41 -15.83
N LEU A 49 21.49 18.17 -16.08
CA LEU A 49 20.99 17.01 -15.36
C LEU A 49 21.33 17.06 -13.86
N ARG A 50 22.53 17.52 -13.47
CA ARG A 50 22.92 17.68 -12.06
C ARG A 50 22.21 18.83 -11.37
N LEU A 51 21.91 19.93 -12.07
CA LEU A 51 21.17 21.07 -11.50
C LEU A 51 19.67 20.76 -11.35
N LEU A 52 19.08 20.02 -12.29
CA LEU A 52 17.66 19.61 -12.23
C LEU A 52 17.42 18.46 -11.25
N PHE A 53 18.37 17.52 -11.15
CA PHE A 53 18.29 16.32 -10.30
C PHE A 53 19.49 16.23 -9.35
N PRO A 54 19.69 17.20 -8.45
CA PRO A 54 20.87 17.25 -7.56
C PRO A 54 20.94 16.06 -6.59
N GLU A 55 19.83 15.38 -6.32
CA GLU A 55 19.77 14.11 -5.58
C GLU A 55 20.48 12.96 -6.31
N GLU A 56 20.69 13.07 -7.63
CA GLU A 56 21.45 12.13 -8.45
C GLU A 56 22.93 12.48 -8.56
N ASP A 57 23.35 13.70 -8.19
CA ASP A 57 24.77 14.05 -8.09
C ASP A 57 25.42 13.36 -6.89
N LYS A 58 25.98 12.17 -7.11
CA LYS A 58 26.64 11.39 -6.05
C LYS A 58 28.04 11.91 -5.72
N LYS A 59 28.68 12.68 -6.62
CA LYS A 59 30.08 13.14 -6.46
C LYS A 59 30.19 14.29 -5.47
N ARG A 60 29.27 15.25 -5.53
CA ARG A 60 29.30 16.43 -4.65
C ARG A 60 28.72 16.13 -3.27
N LYS A 61 29.47 16.48 -2.23
CA LYS A 61 28.99 16.58 -0.84
C LYS A 61 29.35 17.95 -0.29
N TYR A 62 28.34 18.69 0.15
CA TYR A 62 28.55 20.04 0.68
C TYR A 62 28.72 20.05 2.20
N GLU A 63 28.20 19.01 2.90
CA GLU A 63 28.06 18.98 4.36
C GLU A 63 27.28 20.19 4.93
N LEU A 64 26.35 20.70 4.12
CA LEU A 64 25.44 21.77 4.47
C LEU A 64 24.04 21.19 4.60
N GLN A 65 23.50 21.28 5.81
CA GLN A 65 22.08 21.13 6.10
C GLN A 65 21.52 22.52 6.41
N GLU A 66 20.19 22.66 6.46
CA GLU A 66 19.52 23.94 6.66
C GLU A 66 20.09 24.70 7.87
N THR A 67 20.26 24.02 9.02
CA THR A 67 20.82 24.61 10.25
C THR A 67 22.24 25.15 10.11
N LYS A 68 23.09 24.48 9.31
CA LYS A 68 24.47 24.93 9.04
C LYS A 68 24.54 25.95 7.92
N PHE A 69 23.54 25.97 7.04
CA PHE A 69 23.53 26.82 5.86
C PHE A 69 22.95 28.20 6.15
N ILE A 70 21.92 28.29 7.00
CA ILE A 70 21.27 29.53 7.41
C ILE A 70 22.27 30.61 7.85
N PRO A 71 23.23 30.35 8.77
CA PRO A 71 24.18 31.37 9.19
C PRO A 71 25.10 31.86 8.06
N LEU A 72 25.42 30.99 7.09
CA LEU A 72 26.26 31.34 5.95
C LEU A 72 25.51 32.22 4.94
N LEU A 73 24.22 31.95 4.72
CA LEU A 73 23.34 32.78 3.88
C LEU A 73 23.08 34.15 4.53
N ALA A 74 22.75 34.15 5.82
CA ALA A 74 22.55 35.35 6.63
C ALA A 74 23.77 36.28 6.56
N ASN A 75 24.98 35.75 6.73
CA ASN A 75 26.22 36.51 6.57
C ASN A 75 26.47 36.96 5.12
N CYS A 76 26.14 36.12 4.13
CA CYS A 76 26.31 36.46 2.71
C CYS A 76 25.52 37.72 2.32
N PHE A 77 24.26 37.81 2.75
CA PHE A 77 23.33 38.87 2.36
C PHE A 77 23.17 39.98 3.43
N GLY A 78 23.63 39.76 4.67
CA GLY A 78 23.64 40.79 5.72
C GLY A 78 22.35 40.90 6.53
N PHE A 79 21.63 39.79 6.74
CA PHE A 79 20.42 39.73 7.58
C PHE A 79 20.60 38.79 8.79
N SER A 80 19.64 38.78 9.73
CA SER A 80 19.68 37.91 10.92
C SER A 80 19.34 36.45 10.61
N SER A 81 20.11 35.49 11.14
CA SER A 81 19.83 34.06 11.01
C SER A 81 18.41 33.68 11.48
N THR A 82 17.89 34.38 12.50
CA THR A 82 16.56 34.13 13.08
C THR A 82 15.42 34.24 12.07
N SER A 83 15.61 35.02 11.00
CA SER A 83 14.63 35.18 9.91
C SER A 83 14.43 33.91 9.09
N LEU A 84 15.39 32.97 9.09
CA LEU A 84 15.31 31.70 8.35
C LEU A 84 15.25 30.47 9.25
N GLU A 85 15.49 30.60 10.56
CA GLU A 85 15.52 29.47 11.50
C GLU A 85 14.21 28.70 11.58
N LYS A 86 13.07 29.37 11.35
CA LYS A 86 11.72 28.79 11.41
C LYS A 86 11.19 28.33 10.04
N TRP A 87 12.04 28.07 9.05
CA TRP A 87 11.62 27.72 7.68
C TRP A 87 10.67 26.50 7.59
N ASP A 88 10.70 25.60 8.58
CA ASP A 88 9.86 24.40 8.70
C ASP A 88 8.67 24.56 9.67
N ALA A 89 8.48 25.74 10.25
CA ALA A 89 7.36 26.01 11.15
C ALA A 89 6.01 26.06 10.42
N GLU A 90 4.92 25.83 11.16
CA GLU A 90 3.55 25.95 10.64
C GLU A 90 3.31 27.35 10.03
N GLY A 91 2.76 27.39 8.82
CA GLY A 91 2.49 28.61 8.06
C GLY A 91 3.61 29.08 7.13
N ASN A 92 4.84 28.59 7.31
CA ASN A 92 5.96 28.86 6.40
C ASN A 92 6.00 27.86 5.23
N SER A 93 6.85 28.12 4.24
CA SER A 93 6.89 27.34 2.99
C SER A 93 7.44 25.91 3.15
N GLY A 94 8.09 25.57 4.27
CA GLY A 94 8.81 24.30 4.41
C GLY A 94 10.00 24.18 3.43
N CYS A 95 10.48 25.31 2.91
CA CYS A 95 11.50 25.40 1.87
C CYS A 95 12.46 26.57 2.14
N LEU A 96 13.69 26.27 2.61
CA LEU A 96 14.69 27.30 2.90
C LEU A 96 14.97 28.23 1.71
N GLY A 97 15.01 27.69 0.49
CA GLY A 97 15.17 28.49 -0.73
C GLY A 97 14.03 29.48 -0.97
N CYS A 98 12.77 29.08 -0.73
CA CYS A 98 11.62 29.97 -0.85
C CYS A 98 11.63 31.07 0.22
N GLU A 99 12.00 30.75 1.46
CA GLU A 99 12.14 31.77 2.52
C GLU A 99 13.25 32.78 2.20
N LEU A 100 14.39 32.30 1.69
CA LEU A 100 15.46 33.19 1.22
C LEU A 100 14.96 34.11 0.10
N ARG A 101 14.28 33.54 -0.90
CA ARG A 101 13.70 34.31 -2.01
C ARG A 101 12.79 35.42 -1.51
N ARG A 102 11.89 35.11 -0.59
CA ARG A 102 10.94 36.07 -0.01
C ARG A 102 11.68 37.25 0.64
N ILE A 103 12.69 36.98 1.46
CA ILE A 103 13.51 38.02 2.12
C ILE A 103 14.26 38.88 1.10
N LEU A 104 14.83 38.26 0.06
CA LEU A 104 15.55 39.00 -0.98
C LEU A 104 14.59 39.86 -1.82
N GLU A 105 13.42 39.34 -2.21
CA GLU A 105 12.41 40.10 -2.96
C GLU A 105 11.88 41.29 -2.15
N GLU A 106 11.73 41.18 -0.82
CA GLU A 106 11.35 42.28 0.07
C GLU A 106 12.42 43.38 0.17
N THR A 107 13.67 43.07 -0.15
CA THR A 107 14.82 43.98 -0.05
C THR A 107 15.31 44.52 -1.40
N HIS A 108 14.82 43.98 -2.52
CA HIS A 108 15.15 44.41 -3.89
C HIS A 108 14.11 45.43 -4.42
N ALA A 109 14.58 46.58 -4.92
CA ALA A 109 13.72 47.69 -5.35
C ALA A 109 13.10 47.54 -6.76
N ASP A 110 13.57 46.59 -7.58
CA ASP A 110 13.01 46.36 -8.92
C ASP A 110 12.93 44.84 -9.23
N PRO A 111 11.71 44.26 -9.30
CA PRO A 111 11.49 42.85 -9.65
C PRO A 111 11.64 42.57 -11.16
N SER A 112 11.69 43.61 -12.00
CA SER A 112 11.72 43.46 -13.45
C SER A 112 13.16 43.43 -13.98
N GLU A 113 13.55 42.25 -14.48
CA GLU A 113 14.73 42.02 -15.32
C GLU A 113 16.12 42.28 -14.70
N SER A 114 16.62 41.31 -13.94
CA SER A 114 18.07 41.07 -13.92
C SER A 114 18.34 39.62 -14.30
N ILE A 115 19.09 39.41 -15.38
CA ILE A 115 19.64 38.09 -15.70
C ILE A 115 20.84 37.89 -14.77
N SER A 116 20.92 36.75 -14.09
CA SER A 116 22.11 36.40 -13.30
C SER A 116 23.37 36.53 -14.14
N SER A 117 24.39 37.19 -13.62
CA SER A 117 25.66 37.40 -14.33
C SER A 117 26.51 36.13 -14.48
N LEU A 118 26.14 35.05 -13.77
CA LEU A 118 26.83 33.76 -13.83
C LEU A 118 26.17 32.84 -14.86
N SER A 119 26.98 32.25 -15.72
CA SER A 119 26.58 31.11 -16.56
C SER A 119 26.42 29.83 -15.74
N ILE A 120 25.66 28.85 -16.26
CA ILE A 120 25.51 27.54 -15.61
C ILE A 120 26.85 26.81 -15.41
N ALA A 121 27.84 27.05 -16.27
CA ALA A 121 29.18 26.48 -16.14
C ALA A 121 29.96 27.10 -14.98
N GLN A 122 29.87 28.43 -14.79
CA GLN A 122 30.46 29.11 -13.64
C GLN A 122 29.78 28.71 -12.33
N VAL A 123 28.46 28.56 -12.34
CA VAL A 123 27.72 28.02 -11.19
C VAL A 123 28.21 26.60 -10.86
N ASP A 124 28.32 25.73 -11.87
CA ASP A 124 28.79 24.36 -11.70
C ASP A 124 30.22 24.30 -11.12
N GLU A 125 31.11 25.19 -11.59
CA GLU A 125 32.48 25.29 -11.10
C GLU A 125 32.57 25.76 -9.64
N LEU A 126 31.78 26.76 -9.26
CA LEU A 126 31.68 27.23 -7.87
C LEU A 126 31.06 26.17 -6.95
N LEU A 127 30.13 25.37 -7.46
CA LEU A 127 29.57 24.24 -6.73
C LEU A 127 30.60 23.13 -6.52
N ASP A 128 31.47 22.84 -7.51
CA ASP A 128 32.61 21.94 -7.32
C ASP A 128 33.59 22.46 -6.25
N GLU A 129 33.95 23.75 -6.34
CA GLU A 129 34.84 24.36 -5.36
C GLU A 129 34.22 24.33 -3.97
N LEU A 130 32.91 24.56 -3.83
CA LEU A 130 32.21 24.46 -2.55
C LEU A 130 32.23 23.01 -2.03
N ALA A 131 31.88 22.05 -2.87
CA ALA A 131 31.84 20.62 -2.55
C ALA A 131 33.21 20.08 -2.12
N ALA A 132 34.32 20.61 -2.66
CA ALA A 132 35.66 20.22 -2.25
C ALA A 132 35.98 20.49 -0.75
N SER A 133 35.07 21.10 0.02
CA SER A 133 35.20 21.30 1.50
C SER A 133 34.82 20.11 2.28
N SER A 134 34.03 19.24 1.67
CA SER A 134 33.76 17.98 2.28
C SER A 134 34.88 17.00 2.02
N SER A 135 35.29 16.31 3.08
CA SER A 135 36.14 15.12 2.96
C SER A 135 35.40 13.96 2.29
N PHE A 136 34.06 13.99 2.26
CA PHE A 136 33.19 12.98 1.64
C PHE A 136 32.90 13.22 0.16
N THR A 137 33.30 14.37 -0.40
CA THR A 137 33.23 14.62 -1.84
C THR A 137 34.20 13.72 -2.59
N ASP A 138 33.81 13.32 -3.80
CA ASP A 138 34.62 12.47 -4.67
C ASP A 138 36.03 13.05 -4.90
N ASN A 139 37.02 12.16 -4.96
CA ASN A 139 38.42 12.55 -5.10
C ASN A 139 38.72 13.28 -6.42
N SER A 140 37.96 13.02 -7.49
CA SER A 140 38.11 13.73 -8.77
C SER A 140 37.93 15.25 -8.61
N ILE A 141 36.92 15.67 -7.84
CA ILE A 141 36.64 17.08 -7.57
C ILE A 141 37.64 17.65 -6.55
N ARG A 142 37.95 16.90 -5.49
CA ARG A 142 38.89 17.35 -4.44
C ARG A 142 40.31 17.60 -4.98
N ARG A 143 40.74 16.85 -5.99
CA ARG A 143 42.05 17.06 -6.64
C ARG A 143 42.11 18.33 -7.48
N LYS A 144 40.98 18.77 -8.06
CA LYS A 144 40.89 20.05 -8.79
C LYS A 144 41.11 21.25 -7.85
N TYR A 145 40.72 21.13 -6.58
CA TYR A 145 40.83 22.20 -5.57
C TYR A 145 41.63 21.75 -4.34
N LEU A 146 42.97 21.75 -4.47
CA LEU A 146 43.87 21.36 -3.39
C LEU A 146 43.68 22.23 -2.13
N LYS A 147 43.82 21.62 -0.96
CA LYS A 147 43.56 22.28 0.34
C LYS A 147 44.33 23.59 0.54
N ALA A 148 45.55 23.67 -0.01
CA ALA A 148 46.42 24.85 0.11
C ALA A 148 45.99 26.04 -0.76
N SER A 149 45.35 25.80 -1.91
CA SER A 149 45.00 26.82 -2.90
C SER A 149 43.54 27.27 -2.82
N ARG A 150 42.82 26.86 -1.77
CA ARG A 150 41.37 26.94 -1.75
C ARG A 150 40.85 28.10 -0.92
N ARG A 151 39.84 28.79 -1.48
CA ARG A 151 39.12 29.86 -0.78
C ARG A 151 38.34 29.34 0.42
N PRO A 152 38.17 30.15 1.48
CA PRO A 152 37.30 29.79 2.58
C PRO A 152 35.87 29.62 2.10
N ARG A 153 35.12 28.70 2.74
CA ARG A 153 33.74 28.32 2.35
C ARG A 153 32.83 29.55 2.22
N SER A 154 32.95 30.52 3.12
CA SER A 154 32.18 31.78 3.09
C SER A 154 32.46 32.64 1.85
N ALA A 155 33.71 32.68 1.37
CA ALA A 155 34.06 33.43 0.16
C ALA A 155 33.48 32.77 -1.11
N VAL A 156 33.51 31.43 -1.19
CA VAL A 156 32.89 30.70 -2.30
C VAL A 156 31.37 30.91 -2.31
N ILE A 157 30.71 30.82 -1.16
CA ILE A 157 29.28 31.13 -1.01
C ILE A 157 28.99 32.56 -1.46
N ARG A 158 29.81 33.54 -1.06
CA ARG A 158 29.62 34.93 -1.49
C ARG A 158 29.73 35.09 -3.00
N CYS A 159 30.73 34.46 -3.62
CA CYS A 159 30.91 34.50 -5.08
C CYS A 159 29.79 33.78 -5.83
N LEU A 160 29.23 32.73 -5.24
CA LEU A 160 28.10 32.00 -5.82
C LEU A 160 26.80 32.77 -5.69
N PHE A 161 26.48 33.29 -4.50
CA PHE A 161 25.14 33.79 -4.20
C PHE A 161 24.92 35.28 -4.48
N ARG A 162 25.93 36.14 -4.30
CA ARG A 162 25.77 37.59 -4.55
C ARG A 162 25.38 37.96 -5.99
N PRO A 163 25.88 37.27 -7.03
CA PRO A 163 25.54 37.63 -8.40
C PRO A 163 24.22 37.01 -8.91
N LEU A 164 23.55 36.19 -8.08
CA LEU A 164 22.31 35.51 -8.45
C LEU A 164 21.09 36.37 -8.13
N THR A 165 20.07 36.25 -8.97
CA THR A 165 18.72 36.77 -8.69
C THR A 165 18.10 36.07 -7.47
N PRO A 166 17.04 36.63 -6.84
CA PRO A 166 16.35 35.96 -5.74
C PRO A 166 15.88 34.53 -6.07
N LEU A 167 15.37 34.30 -7.29
CA LEU A 167 14.95 32.98 -7.74
C LEU A 167 16.15 32.04 -7.95
N ASP A 168 17.20 32.50 -8.61
CA ASP A 168 18.38 31.68 -8.87
C ASP A 168 19.11 31.32 -7.58
N ALA A 169 19.14 32.24 -6.60
CA ALA A 169 19.63 31.97 -5.25
C ALA A 169 18.80 30.89 -4.56
N ALA A 170 17.47 30.93 -4.67
CA ALA A 170 16.60 29.88 -4.12
C ALA A 170 16.88 28.50 -4.76
N CYS A 171 17.04 28.46 -6.09
CA CYS A 171 17.43 27.26 -6.80
C CYS A 171 18.80 26.75 -6.35
N ALA A 172 19.81 27.63 -6.24
CA ALA A 172 21.15 27.27 -5.77
C ALA A 172 21.13 26.71 -4.33
N VAL A 173 20.31 27.26 -3.44
CA VAL A 173 20.09 26.69 -2.09
C VAL A 173 19.58 25.26 -2.20
N GLN A 174 18.55 25.01 -3.01
CA GLN A 174 17.95 23.68 -3.13
C GLN A 174 18.82 22.67 -3.88
N ILE A 175 19.68 23.12 -4.79
CA ILE A 175 20.71 22.28 -5.41
C ILE A 175 21.72 21.81 -4.36
N ILE A 176 22.19 22.73 -3.48
CA ILE A 176 23.13 22.40 -2.40
C ILE A 176 22.49 21.47 -1.36
N LEU A 177 21.22 21.70 -1.02
CA LEU A 177 20.44 20.83 -0.13
C LEU A 177 19.99 19.52 -0.80
N ARG A 178 20.16 19.42 -2.13
CA ARG A 178 19.83 18.27 -2.99
C ARG A 178 18.34 17.91 -2.98
N ASP A 179 17.48 18.92 -3.03
CA ASP A 179 16.03 18.74 -3.13
C ASP A 179 15.32 19.87 -3.88
N MET A 180 15.08 19.66 -5.18
CA MET A 180 14.38 20.63 -6.04
C MET A 180 12.85 20.52 -5.98
N ARG A 181 12.29 19.51 -5.32
CA ARG A 181 10.83 19.27 -5.27
C ARG A 181 10.02 20.51 -4.89
N PRO A 182 10.34 21.29 -3.84
CA PRO A 182 9.51 22.43 -3.45
C PRO A 182 9.51 23.59 -4.46
N LEU A 183 10.50 23.68 -5.34
CA LEU A 183 10.56 24.71 -6.39
C LEU A 183 9.95 24.24 -7.70
N LEU A 184 10.15 22.98 -8.07
CA LEU A 184 9.60 22.39 -9.29
C LEU A 184 8.10 22.08 -9.16
N TYR A 185 7.67 21.74 -7.95
CA TYR A 185 6.29 21.33 -7.64
C TYR A 185 5.81 22.05 -6.37
N PRO A 186 5.59 23.37 -6.44
CA PRO A 186 5.19 24.17 -5.28
C PRO A 186 3.82 23.74 -4.76
N GLN A 187 3.64 23.84 -3.44
CA GLN A 187 2.36 23.54 -2.80
C GLN A 187 1.33 24.62 -3.13
N THR A 188 0.15 24.19 -3.60
CA THR A 188 -0.99 25.09 -3.88
C THR A 188 -1.90 25.27 -2.68
N GLU A 189 -2.07 24.23 -1.87
CA GLU A 189 -2.96 24.19 -0.71
C GLU A 189 -2.21 24.47 0.59
N LYS A 190 -2.70 25.43 1.38
CA LYS A 190 -2.08 25.80 2.67
C LYS A 190 -2.67 25.04 3.86
N HIS A 191 -3.90 24.53 3.74
CA HIS A 191 -4.57 23.79 4.81
C HIS A 191 -4.38 22.28 4.66
N TYR A 192 -4.02 21.59 5.75
CA TYR A 192 -3.68 20.16 5.71
C TYR A 192 -4.84 19.29 5.20
N THR A 193 -6.09 19.56 5.62
CA THR A 193 -7.27 18.80 5.13
C THR A 193 -7.45 18.91 3.63
N ALA A 194 -7.35 20.13 3.08
CA ALA A 194 -7.47 20.35 1.64
C ALA A 194 -6.31 19.68 0.89
N ALA A 195 -5.08 19.82 1.40
CA ALA A 195 -3.90 19.19 0.81
C ALA A 195 -4.02 17.64 0.80
N LEU A 196 -4.50 17.02 1.87
CA LEU A 196 -4.61 15.56 1.97
C LEU A 196 -5.81 14.98 1.19
N LYS A 197 -6.95 15.68 1.16
CA LYS A 197 -8.19 15.20 0.49
C LYS A 197 -8.27 15.55 -0.99
N ASN A 198 -7.83 16.76 -1.38
CA ASN A 198 -8.03 17.26 -2.75
C ASN A 198 -6.87 16.89 -3.68
N ILE A 199 -5.65 16.77 -3.14
CA ILE A 199 -4.49 16.34 -3.92
C ILE A 199 -4.44 14.82 -3.86
N ASN A 200 -4.41 14.12 -5.00
CA ASN A 200 -4.18 12.69 -5.11
C ASN A 200 -2.83 12.39 -5.82
N SER A 201 -2.41 11.13 -5.86
CA SER A 201 -1.12 10.73 -6.46
C SER A 201 -1.04 10.95 -7.98
N ARG A 202 -2.16 11.27 -8.63
CA ARG A 202 -2.26 11.60 -10.05
C ARG A 202 -2.38 13.11 -10.31
N SER A 203 -2.51 13.94 -9.28
CA SER A 203 -2.73 15.38 -9.43
C SER A 203 -1.51 16.13 -9.98
N TYR A 204 -0.30 15.57 -9.85
CA TYR A 204 0.93 16.17 -10.37
C TYR A 204 1.79 15.13 -11.08
N THR A 205 2.11 15.37 -12.35
CA THR A 205 3.07 14.56 -13.09
C THR A 205 4.48 15.15 -12.93
N THR A 206 5.37 14.42 -12.26
CA THR A 206 6.74 14.86 -12.00
C THR A 206 7.63 14.61 -13.21
N LEU A 207 8.40 15.62 -13.62
CA LEU A 207 9.46 15.48 -14.61
C LEU A 207 10.54 14.53 -14.07
N THR A 208 10.77 13.42 -14.76
CA THR A 208 11.81 12.45 -14.39
C THR A 208 13.10 12.68 -15.15
N LYS A 209 14.23 12.15 -14.66
CA LYS A 209 15.50 12.18 -15.40
C LYS A 209 15.39 11.42 -16.71
N GLU A 210 14.60 10.34 -16.74
CA GLU A 210 14.34 9.57 -17.96
C GLU A 210 13.58 10.41 -18.99
N ASP A 211 12.57 11.18 -18.59
CA ASP A 211 11.89 12.13 -19.48
C ASP A 211 12.89 13.12 -20.09
N VAL A 212 13.74 13.71 -19.26
CA VAL A 212 14.77 14.66 -19.70
C VAL A 212 15.75 13.99 -20.68
N MET A 213 16.20 12.77 -20.40
CA MET A 213 17.08 12.01 -21.30
C MET A 213 16.43 11.76 -22.66
N PHE A 214 15.15 11.39 -22.72
CA PHE A 214 14.44 11.16 -23.99
C PHE A 214 14.17 12.44 -24.77
N GLU A 215 13.91 13.56 -24.11
CA GLU A 215 13.78 14.87 -24.78
C GLU A 215 15.13 15.36 -25.34
N LEU A 216 16.22 15.07 -24.63
CA LEU A 216 17.59 15.36 -25.07
C LEU A 216 18.05 14.44 -26.21
N ASP A 217 17.75 13.16 -26.15
CA ASP A 217 18.19 12.15 -27.10
C ASP A 217 17.03 11.18 -27.43
N PRO A 218 16.15 11.54 -28.40
CA PRO A 218 15.00 10.70 -28.77
C PRO A 218 15.36 9.26 -29.18
N PRO A 219 16.49 8.98 -29.86
CA PRO A 219 16.98 7.62 -30.09
C PRO A 219 17.24 6.77 -28.83
N GLY A 220 17.36 7.39 -27.65
CA GLY A 220 17.48 6.74 -26.36
C GLY A 220 18.85 6.14 -26.05
N SER A 221 19.92 6.58 -26.71
CA SER A 221 21.29 6.13 -26.46
C SER A 221 21.79 6.55 -25.08
N LEU A 222 21.51 7.79 -24.65
CA LEU A 222 21.82 8.28 -23.30
C LEU A 222 21.08 7.46 -22.22
N TYR A 223 19.80 7.14 -22.47
CA TYR A 223 19.01 6.28 -21.59
C TYR A 223 19.59 4.86 -21.49
N ARG A 224 19.96 4.24 -22.63
CA ARG A 224 20.63 2.93 -22.65
C ARG A 224 21.97 2.96 -21.92
N MET A 225 22.70 4.06 -21.98
CA MET A 225 23.96 4.23 -21.24
C MET A 225 23.72 4.28 -19.73
N SER A 226 22.73 5.04 -19.27
CA SER A 226 22.40 5.15 -17.84
C SER A 226 21.82 3.87 -17.24
N LYS A 227 21.38 2.92 -18.07
CA LYS A 227 21.02 1.56 -17.65
C LYS A 227 22.21 0.68 -17.31
N VAL A 228 23.39 1.01 -17.81
CA VAL A 228 24.63 0.27 -17.54
C VAL A 228 25.55 1.06 -16.61
N VAL A 229 25.68 2.36 -16.78
CA VAL A 229 26.51 3.24 -15.95
C VAL A 229 25.63 3.89 -14.88
N ALA A 230 25.99 3.68 -13.61
CA ALA A 230 25.17 4.13 -12.49
C ALA A 230 25.21 5.66 -12.24
N ARG A 231 26.30 6.31 -12.67
CA ARG A 231 26.51 7.75 -12.46
C ARG A 231 26.11 8.53 -13.70
N LEU A 232 25.36 9.59 -13.47
CA LEU A 232 24.69 10.36 -14.52
C LEU A 232 25.68 11.11 -15.41
N ASP A 233 26.68 11.74 -14.80
CA ASP A 233 27.74 12.48 -15.48
C ASP A 233 28.61 11.56 -16.34
N GLU A 234 28.98 10.37 -15.83
CA GLU A 234 29.76 9.39 -16.59
C GLU A 234 28.96 8.77 -17.74
N ALA A 235 27.64 8.61 -17.58
CA ALA A 235 26.75 8.18 -18.66
C ALA A 235 26.65 9.25 -19.76
N VAL A 236 26.56 10.54 -19.38
CA VAL A 236 26.56 11.67 -20.33
C VAL A 236 27.90 11.79 -21.04
N GLU A 237 29.01 11.69 -20.32
CA GLU A 237 30.35 11.75 -20.91
C GLU A 237 30.52 10.64 -21.97
N ALA A 238 30.12 9.41 -21.63
CA ALA A 238 30.17 8.29 -22.57
C ALA A 238 29.26 8.51 -23.79
N TYR A 239 28.11 9.17 -23.60
CA TYR A 239 27.20 9.56 -24.68
C TYR A 239 27.81 10.65 -25.58
N GLU A 240 28.37 11.72 -25.00
CA GLU A 240 29.01 12.81 -25.74
C GLU A 240 30.25 12.32 -26.51
N GLN A 241 30.99 11.34 -25.97
CA GLN A 241 32.11 10.67 -26.64
C GLN A 241 31.68 9.62 -27.68
N SER A 242 30.36 9.44 -27.90
CA SER A 242 29.81 8.44 -28.83
C SER A 242 30.31 7.00 -28.58
N LEU A 243 30.57 6.66 -27.31
CA LEU A 243 30.95 5.31 -26.93
C LEU A 243 29.77 4.35 -27.16
N LYS A 244 30.09 3.08 -27.50
CA LYS A 244 29.07 2.06 -27.72
C LYS A 244 28.16 1.93 -26.48
N PRO A 245 26.84 2.15 -26.61
CA PRO A 245 25.91 2.02 -25.50
C PRO A 245 25.96 0.62 -24.89
N GLY A 246 26.05 0.55 -23.57
CA GLY A 246 25.85 -0.68 -22.82
C GLY A 246 27.11 -1.50 -22.50
N GLN A 247 28.31 -0.97 -22.71
CA GLN A 247 29.54 -1.62 -22.24
C GLN A 247 29.95 -1.09 -20.84
N PRO A 248 30.06 -1.97 -19.82
CA PRO A 248 30.60 -1.60 -18.52
C PRO A 248 32.11 -1.33 -18.60
N ARG A 249 32.62 -0.50 -17.69
CA ARG A 249 34.04 -0.13 -17.59
C ARG A 249 34.54 -0.41 -16.18
N ILE A 250 35.78 -0.89 -16.05
CA ILE A 250 36.40 -1.09 -14.74
C ILE A 250 36.56 0.26 -14.02
N GLY A 251 36.38 0.30 -12.71
CA GLY A 251 36.38 1.54 -11.92
C GLY A 251 35.15 2.44 -12.07
N ILE A 252 34.13 2.04 -12.85
CA ILE A 252 32.87 2.77 -13.02
C ILE A 252 31.70 1.90 -12.57
N ALA A 253 30.94 2.37 -11.58
CA ALA A 253 29.84 1.61 -11.00
C ALA A 253 28.77 1.26 -12.04
N ILE A 254 28.38 -0.01 -12.10
CA ILE A 254 27.28 -0.51 -12.91
C ILE A 254 25.94 -0.22 -12.22
N GLN A 255 24.96 0.24 -12.98
CA GLN A 255 23.63 0.59 -12.47
C GLN A 255 22.96 -0.62 -11.81
N ILE A 256 22.58 -0.47 -10.55
CA ILE A 256 21.89 -1.50 -9.77
C ILE A 256 20.47 -1.70 -10.33
N PRO A 257 20.04 -2.96 -10.60
CA PRO A 257 18.69 -3.28 -11.02
C PRO A 257 17.63 -2.83 -10.01
N LYS A 258 16.56 -2.19 -10.48
CA LYS A 258 15.37 -1.93 -9.66
C LYS A 258 14.58 -3.25 -9.55
N SER A 259 14.23 -3.64 -8.33
CA SER A 259 13.44 -4.86 -8.08
C SER A 259 11.97 -4.53 -7.83
N SER A 260 11.08 -5.37 -8.33
CA SER A 260 9.65 -5.37 -7.98
C SER A 260 9.44 -5.94 -6.57
N LYS A 261 8.38 -5.52 -5.89
CA LYS A 261 7.99 -6.03 -4.56
C LYS A 261 6.75 -6.90 -4.69
N ALA A 262 6.83 -8.15 -4.24
CA ALA A 262 5.71 -9.07 -4.25
C ALA A 262 4.78 -8.81 -3.05
N GLN A 263 3.48 -8.65 -3.31
CA GLN A 263 2.43 -8.55 -2.27
C GLN A 263 1.88 -9.92 -1.83
N SER A 264 2.24 -10.98 -2.57
CA SER A 264 2.02 -12.38 -2.25
C SER A 264 2.95 -13.23 -3.12
N CYS A 265 3.15 -14.52 -2.80
CA CYS A 265 3.93 -15.42 -3.64
C CYS A 265 3.39 -15.49 -5.08
N GLY A 266 2.07 -15.59 -5.24
CA GLY A 266 1.41 -15.60 -6.55
C GLY A 266 1.61 -14.29 -7.32
N HIS A 267 1.46 -13.14 -6.65
CA HIS A 267 1.74 -11.83 -7.25
C HIS A 267 3.21 -11.70 -7.69
N GLY A 268 4.15 -12.25 -6.92
CA GLY A 268 5.57 -12.28 -7.27
C GLY A 268 5.83 -13.00 -8.60
N LEU A 269 5.18 -14.14 -8.82
CA LEU A 269 5.31 -14.92 -10.07
C LEU A 269 4.67 -14.23 -11.28
N LYS A 270 3.63 -13.39 -11.09
CA LYS A 270 3.01 -12.63 -12.19
C LYS A 270 4.00 -11.69 -12.90
N PHE A 271 4.98 -11.13 -12.17
CA PHE A 271 6.04 -10.30 -12.78
C PHE A 271 7.00 -11.08 -13.71
N LEU A 272 7.03 -12.41 -13.59
CA LEU A 272 7.93 -13.29 -14.33
C LEU A 272 7.17 -14.17 -15.33
N GLN A 273 5.99 -13.72 -15.78
CA GLN A 273 5.25 -14.37 -16.85
C GLN A 273 6.11 -14.42 -18.13
N GLY A 274 6.28 -15.63 -18.69
CA GLY A 274 7.17 -15.87 -19.83
C GLY A 274 8.61 -16.28 -19.46
N ALA A 275 8.96 -16.37 -18.18
CA ALA A 275 10.22 -16.97 -17.76
C ALA A 275 10.28 -18.47 -18.07
N LYS A 276 11.43 -18.96 -18.56
CA LYS A 276 11.64 -20.40 -18.80
C LYS A 276 11.76 -21.20 -17.50
N LYS A 277 12.50 -20.66 -16.54
CA LYS A 277 12.68 -21.17 -15.18
C LYS A 277 12.75 -19.99 -14.22
N VAL A 278 12.34 -20.19 -12.98
CA VAL A 278 12.44 -19.19 -11.92
C VAL A 278 13.24 -19.77 -10.77
N TYR A 279 14.27 -19.04 -10.34
CA TYR A 279 15.05 -19.34 -9.16
C TYR A 279 14.61 -18.43 -8.02
N ALA A 280 14.39 -19.02 -6.84
CA ALA A 280 14.26 -18.31 -5.58
C ALA A 280 15.62 -18.28 -4.90
N GLU A 281 16.27 -17.12 -4.87
CA GLU A 281 17.51 -16.91 -4.09
C GLU A 281 17.21 -16.38 -2.69
N THR A 282 17.96 -16.82 -1.68
CA THR A 282 17.91 -16.25 -0.33
C THR A 282 18.25 -14.75 -0.39
N LYS A 283 17.42 -13.94 0.26
CA LYS A 283 17.72 -12.52 0.46
C LYS A 283 18.49 -12.37 1.77
N TYR A 284 19.77 -12.01 1.65
CA TYR A 284 20.64 -11.74 2.79
C TYR A 284 20.46 -10.31 3.31
N ASP A 285 20.50 -10.17 4.64
CA ASP A 285 20.42 -8.88 5.34
C ASP A 285 21.82 -8.30 5.56
N GLY A 286 22.38 -7.72 4.52
CA GLY A 286 23.73 -7.15 4.53
C GLY A 286 23.84 -5.82 3.80
N GLU A 287 25.08 -5.46 3.48
CA GLU A 287 25.40 -4.33 2.63
C GLU A 287 25.88 -4.80 1.25
N ARG A 288 25.09 -4.51 0.20
CA ARG A 288 25.52 -4.74 -1.18
C ARG A 288 26.86 -4.07 -1.51
N ALA A 289 27.76 -4.88 -2.05
CA ALA A 289 29.09 -4.52 -2.53
C ALA A 289 29.25 -4.93 -4.00
N GLN A 290 29.42 -3.94 -4.88
CA GLN A 290 29.81 -4.17 -6.28
C GLN A 290 31.33 -4.03 -6.37
N ILE A 291 32.00 -5.15 -6.66
CA ILE A 291 33.45 -5.32 -6.50
C ILE A 291 34.08 -5.34 -7.89
N HIS A 292 34.94 -4.37 -8.16
CA HIS A 292 35.75 -4.27 -9.37
C HIS A 292 37.17 -4.70 -9.04
N VAL A 293 37.70 -5.69 -9.75
CA VAL A 293 39.08 -6.14 -9.60
C VAL A 293 39.79 -6.00 -10.93
N GLU A 294 40.96 -5.37 -10.92
CA GLU A 294 41.85 -5.20 -12.06
C GLU A 294 43.21 -5.82 -11.72
N VAL A 295 43.65 -6.73 -12.58
CA VAL A 295 44.95 -7.41 -12.55
C VAL A 295 45.80 -6.82 -13.67
N PRO A 296 46.72 -5.89 -13.35
CA PRO A 296 47.57 -5.25 -14.35
C PRO A 296 48.49 -6.25 -15.04
N SER A 297 48.69 -6.10 -16.35
CA SER A 297 49.60 -6.94 -17.15
C SER A 297 51.09 -6.62 -16.92
N ASP A 298 51.40 -5.49 -16.28
CA ASP A 298 52.75 -5.00 -16.00
C ASP A 298 53.34 -5.51 -14.67
N GLY A 299 52.61 -6.38 -13.96
CA GLY A 299 53.02 -6.92 -12.67
C GLY A 299 52.80 -5.97 -11.49
N THR A 300 52.12 -4.83 -11.69
CA THR A 300 51.74 -3.95 -10.58
C THR A 300 50.65 -4.57 -9.70
N LYS A 301 50.54 -4.06 -8.46
CA LYS A 301 49.64 -4.62 -7.42
C LYS A 301 48.17 -4.57 -7.87
N VAL A 302 47.46 -5.69 -7.72
CA VAL A 302 46.02 -5.84 -7.97
C VAL A 302 45.23 -4.68 -7.36
N ARG A 303 44.44 -4.01 -8.21
CA ARG A 303 43.58 -2.89 -7.82
C ARG A 303 42.15 -3.40 -7.57
N ILE A 304 41.63 -3.10 -6.38
CA ILE A 304 40.27 -3.44 -5.97
C ILE A 304 39.52 -2.14 -5.69
N THR A 305 38.36 -1.99 -6.31
CA THR A 305 37.44 -0.87 -6.09
C THR A 305 36.07 -1.43 -5.71
N ILE A 306 35.46 -0.93 -4.63
CA ILE A 306 34.16 -1.39 -4.13
C ILE A 306 33.15 -0.25 -4.12
N PHE A 307 32.06 -0.41 -4.87
CA PHE A 307 30.94 0.52 -4.85
C PHE A 307 29.83 0.01 -3.92
N SER A 308 29.37 0.90 -3.04
CA SER A 308 28.20 0.63 -2.19
C SER A 308 26.89 0.71 -2.99
N LYS A 309 25.76 0.36 -2.36
CA LYS A 309 24.41 0.59 -2.90
C LYS A 309 24.15 2.02 -3.38
N SER A 310 24.81 3.01 -2.78
CA SER A 310 24.72 4.43 -3.17
C SER A 310 25.59 4.81 -4.38
N THR A 311 26.25 3.81 -5.00
CA THR A 311 27.16 3.90 -6.17
C THR A 311 28.39 4.76 -5.93
N ARG A 312 28.66 5.09 -4.65
CA ARG A 312 29.86 5.75 -4.17
C ARG A 312 31.01 4.76 -4.04
N ASP A 313 32.20 5.18 -4.46
CA ASP A 313 33.44 4.47 -4.12
C ASP A 313 33.59 4.42 -2.60
N SER A 314 33.64 3.20 -2.10
CA SER A 314 33.66 2.87 -0.69
C SER A 314 34.75 1.84 -0.37
N SER A 315 35.77 1.79 -1.23
CA SER A 315 36.89 0.86 -1.16
C SER A 315 37.65 0.97 0.16
N LEU A 316 37.90 2.20 0.62
CA LEU A 316 38.61 2.47 1.88
C LEU A 316 37.77 2.06 3.11
N ASP A 317 36.44 2.19 3.03
CA ASP A 317 35.54 1.75 4.09
C ASP A 317 35.52 0.21 4.19
N ARG A 318 35.81 -0.50 3.10
CA ARG A 318 35.66 -1.96 2.98
C ARG A 318 36.99 -2.67 2.75
N VAL A 319 38.10 -2.06 3.20
CA VAL A 319 39.44 -2.65 3.07
C VAL A 319 39.53 -4.02 3.75
N GLY A 320 38.77 -4.24 4.82
CA GLY A 320 38.73 -5.50 5.56
C GLY A 320 38.35 -6.73 4.73
N VAL A 321 37.61 -6.58 3.64
CA VAL A 321 37.23 -7.71 2.77
C VAL A 321 38.19 -7.94 1.60
N PHE A 322 39.21 -7.09 1.43
CA PHE A 322 40.17 -7.23 0.32
C PHE A 322 40.94 -8.56 0.35
N PRO A 323 41.40 -9.08 1.51
CA PRO A 323 42.03 -10.40 1.57
C PRO A 323 41.09 -11.51 1.11
N ILE A 324 39.83 -11.47 1.54
CA ILE A 324 38.79 -12.43 1.13
C ILE A 324 38.61 -12.43 -0.40
N ILE A 325 38.56 -11.24 -1.02
CA ILE A 325 38.43 -11.10 -2.48
C ILE A 325 39.65 -11.69 -3.20
N ARG A 326 40.87 -11.42 -2.72
CA ARG A 326 42.09 -11.95 -3.33
C ARG A 326 42.14 -13.46 -3.28
N GLN A 327 41.91 -14.03 -2.10
CA GLN A 327 41.89 -15.48 -1.88
C GLN A 327 40.79 -16.15 -2.71
N ALA A 328 39.59 -15.58 -2.77
CA ALA A 328 38.47 -16.14 -3.53
C ALA A 328 38.72 -16.12 -5.05
N LEU A 329 39.60 -15.26 -5.55
CA LEU A 329 39.98 -15.17 -6.96
C LEU A 329 41.33 -15.85 -7.28
N GLY A 330 41.98 -16.50 -6.31
CA GLY A 330 43.27 -17.14 -6.50
C GLY A 330 44.43 -16.17 -6.72
N LEU A 331 44.32 -14.94 -6.19
CA LEU A 331 45.28 -13.85 -6.40
C LEU A 331 46.33 -13.72 -5.28
N GLU A 332 46.47 -14.75 -4.43
CA GLU A 332 47.51 -14.83 -3.40
C GLU A 332 48.78 -15.52 -3.91
N GLU A 333 49.90 -15.27 -3.24
CA GLU A 333 51.19 -15.88 -3.60
C GLU A 333 51.10 -17.42 -3.54
N GLY A 334 51.50 -18.09 -4.62
CA GLY A 334 51.46 -19.55 -4.74
C GLY A 334 50.14 -20.13 -5.27
N GLN A 335 49.12 -19.31 -5.55
CA GLN A 335 47.88 -19.74 -6.20
C GLN A 335 47.87 -19.43 -7.70
N THR A 336 47.05 -20.16 -8.46
CA THR A 336 46.80 -19.85 -9.89
C THR A 336 45.65 -18.84 -9.99
N PRO A 337 45.88 -17.65 -10.57
CA PRO A 337 44.82 -16.66 -10.78
C PRO A 337 43.65 -17.23 -11.56
N ARG A 338 42.42 -17.00 -11.07
CA ARG A 338 41.19 -17.44 -11.74
C ARG A 338 40.65 -16.43 -12.76
N ILE A 339 41.29 -15.27 -12.86
CA ILE A 339 40.99 -14.21 -13.81
C ILE A 339 42.28 -13.79 -14.50
N SER A 340 42.18 -13.37 -15.76
CA SER A 340 43.35 -12.99 -16.57
C SER A 340 43.64 -11.49 -16.51
N GLN A 341 42.58 -10.67 -16.48
CA GLN A 341 42.70 -9.21 -16.57
C GLN A 341 41.82 -8.49 -15.55
N ASN A 342 40.51 -8.74 -15.54
CA ASN A 342 39.59 -7.96 -14.73
C ASN A 342 38.25 -8.68 -14.52
N VAL A 343 37.57 -8.33 -13.43
CA VAL A 343 36.24 -8.86 -13.11
C VAL A 343 35.40 -7.82 -12.37
N ILE A 344 34.08 -7.84 -12.60
CA ILE A 344 33.11 -7.10 -11.80
C ILE A 344 32.12 -8.10 -11.20
N LEU A 345 32.06 -8.14 -9.87
CA LEU A 345 31.24 -9.05 -9.08
C LEU A 345 30.20 -8.28 -8.26
N ASP A 346 29.07 -8.93 -8.02
CA ASP A 346 28.00 -8.43 -7.16
C ASP A 346 27.87 -9.36 -5.96
N ALA A 347 28.05 -8.82 -4.76
CA ALA A 347 28.01 -9.56 -3.51
C ALA A 347 27.24 -8.81 -2.41
N GLU A 348 26.72 -9.55 -1.43
CA GLU A 348 26.22 -8.99 -0.18
C GLU A 348 27.29 -9.17 0.90
N MET A 349 27.72 -8.08 1.52
CA MET A 349 28.65 -8.12 2.65
C MET A 349 27.85 -8.28 3.94
N VAL A 350 28.17 -9.31 4.73
CA VAL A 350 27.41 -9.71 5.93
C VAL A 350 28.33 -9.83 7.15
N ALA A 351 27.76 -9.69 8.35
CA ALA A 351 28.43 -10.08 9.58
C ALA A 351 28.27 -11.60 9.77
N TYR A 352 29.34 -12.29 10.16
CA TYR A 352 29.36 -13.74 10.32
C TYR A 352 29.89 -14.10 11.71
N GLN A 353 29.20 -14.99 12.43
CA GLN A 353 29.60 -15.49 13.75
C GLN A 353 29.11 -16.94 13.93
N ASN A 354 29.93 -17.82 14.55
CA ASN A 354 29.53 -19.18 14.97
C ASN A 354 28.70 -19.95 13.91
N ASP A 355 29.26 -20.09 12.70
CA ASP A 355 28.66 -20.78 11.56
C ASP A 355 27.36 -20.22 10.98
N HIS A 356 26.98 -18.98 11.30
CA HIS A 356 25.82 -18.33 10.70
C HIS A 356 26.03 -16.83 10.44
N ILE A 357 25.14 -16.27 9.64
CA ILE A 357 25.07 -14.83 9.37
C ILE A 357 24.37 -14.16 10.55
N ASP A 358 25.03 -13.14 11.10
CA ASP A 358 24.61 -12.39 12.29
C ASP A 358 23.81 -11.13 11.90
N GLU A 359 23.34 -10.37 12.90
CA GLU A 359 22.44 -9.24 12.72
C GLU A 359 23.08 -8.05 11.97
N PHE A 360 22.28 -7.42 11.09
CA PHE A 360 22.72 -6.32 10.22
C PHE A 360 23.43 -5.15 10.95
N TRP A 361 22.99 -4.80 12.16
CA TRP A 361 23.56 -3.64 12.88
C TRP A 361 25.03 -3.84 13.28
N ARG A 362 25.51 -5.09 13.37
CA ARG A 362 26.93 -5.39 13.69
C ARG A 362 27.89 -5.03 12.57
N ILE A 363 27.41 -5.00 11.32
CA ILE A 363 28.25 -4.68 10.14
C ILE A 363 28.90 -3.30 10.30
N ARG A 364 28.17 -2.31 10.82
CA ARG A 364 28.69 -0.93 10.98
C ARG A 364 29.92 -0.89 11.89
N GLY A 365 29.87 -1.54 13.05
CA GLY A 365 31.01 -1.61 13.97
C GLY A 365 32.22 -2.32 13.37
N LEU A 366 31.99 -3.41 12.62
CA LEU A 366 33.06 -4.13 11.92
C LEU A 366 33.70 -3.29 10.80
N VAL A 367 32.88 -2.53 10.07
CA VAL A 367 33.37 -1.59 9.05
C VAL A 367 34.19 -0.47 9.70
N GLU A 368 33.71 0.16 10.78
CA GLU A 368 34.42 1.24 11.47
C GLU A 368 35.79 0.81 12.03
N THR A 369 35.90 -0.44 12.48
CA THR A 369 37.15 -1.01 13.02
C THR A 369 38.14 -1.43 11.93
N THR A 370 37.68 -1.79 10.73
CA THR A 370 38.52 -2.27 9.63
C THR A 370 38.74 -1.26 8.51
N ALA A 371 37.99 -0.15 8.50
CA ALA A 371 38.09 0.92 7.51
C ALA A 371 39.39 1.73 7.63
N TYR A 372 39.85 2.24 6.49
CA TYR A 372 40.96 3.20 6.41
C TYR A 372 40.43 4.60 6.06
N GLY A 373 40.96 5.67 6.66
CA GLY A 373 40.57 7.05 6.36
C GLY A 373 39.46 7.62 7.26
N VAL A 374 38.57 8.46 6.73
CA VAL A 374 37.63 9.32 7.52
C VAL A 374 36.66 8.53 8.41
N ARG A 375 36.33 7.29 8.05
CA ARG A 375 35.45 6.39 8.83
C ARG A 375 36.22 5.35 9.66
N GLY A 376 37.53 5.23 9.46
CA GLY A 376 38.35 4.42 10.35
C GLY A 376 38.50 5.12 11.68
N SER A 377 38.40 4.39 12.79
CA SER A 377 38.66 4.96 14.12
C SER A 377 40.00 5.68 14.12
N CYS A 378 39.99 6.98 14.44
CA CYS A 378 41.18 7.75 14.75
C CYS A 378 42.00 6.94 15.76
N ARG A 379 43.28 6.69 15.44
CA ARG A 379 44.25 6.08 16.34
C ARG A 379 44.11 6.68 17.74
N ILE A 380 44.06 5.81 18.75
CA ILE A 380 44.27 6.18 20.14
C ILE A 380 45.62 6.92 20.22
N SER A 381 45.58 8.24 20.34
CA SER A 381 46.72 9.05 20.73
C SER A 381 46.27 10.17 21.65
N GLY A 382 46.65 10.04 22.93
CA GLY A 382 46.93 11.12 23.88
C GLY A 382 45.87 12.21 24.08
N ALA A 383 45.18 12.14 25.23
CA ALA A 383 44.65 13.23 26.04
C ALA A 383 44.26 14.57 25.35
N GLY A 384 42.95 14.86 25.29
CA GLY A 384 42.45 16.25 25.25
C GLY A 384 41.17 16.51 24.44
N LYS A 385 40.03 16.57 25.16
CA LYS A 385 38.71 17.19 24.84
C LYS A 385 37.93 16.76 23.59
N PRO A 386 36.64 16.34 23.73
CA PRO A 386 35.73 16.18 22.60
C PRO A 386 35.11 17.53 22.21
N SER A 387 35.07 17.83 20.91
CA SER A 387 34.27 18.93 20.35
C SER A 387 33.21 18.38 19.40
N ASN A 388 32.02 18.99 19.47
CA ASN A 388 30.74 18.57 18.91
C ASN A 388 30.77 18.11 17.44
N ILE A 389 30.68 16.79 17.22
CA ILE A 389 30.20 16.19 15.98
C ILE A 389 29.01 15.30 16.35
N ALA A 390 27.83 15.92 16.41
CA ALA A 390 26.57 15.19 16.46
C ALA A 390 26.26 14.61 15.07
N ASN A 391 25.77 13.37 15.04
CA ASN A 391 25.36 12.52 13.89
C ASN A 391 26.36 11.46 13.38
N SER A 392 27.04 10.78 14.30
CA SER A 392 27.55 9.42 14.05
C SER A 392 27.34 8.58 15.31
N GLN A 393 26.18 7.92 15.38
CA GLN A 393 25.80 7.04 16.49
C GLN A 393 26.43 5.66 16.28
N CYS A 394 27.62 5.43 16.84
CA CYS A 394 28.17 4.10 17.09
C CYS A 394 29.36 4.22 18.07
N SER A 395 29.09 4.12 19.38
CA SER A 395 30.13 3.84 20.36
C SER A 395 29.54 3.09 21.56
N LEU A 396 29.49 1.77 21.41
CA LEU A 396 29.48 0.80 22.51
C LEU A 396 30.74 -0.05 22.32
N ALA A 397 31.87 0.55 22.71
CA ALA A 397 33.19 -0.06 22.67
C ALA A 397 33.46 -0.94 23.90
N SER A 398 32.49 -1.74 24.38
CA SER A 398 32.67 -2.55 25.59
C SER A 398 32.31 -4.03 25.48
N SER A 399 32.17 -4.59 24.27
CA SER A 399 32.20 -6.06 24.06
C SER A 399 32.59 -6.45 22.63
N VAL A 400 33.50 -5.68 22.03
CA VAL A 400 34.01 -5.94 20.68
C VAL A 400 34.93 -7.17 20.73
N ASN A 401 34.58 -8.18 19.91
CA ASN A 401 35.45 -9.24 19.36
C ASN A 401 35.76 -10.49 20.20
N GLU A 402 34.79 -11.38 20.37
CA GLU A 402 35.10 -12.82 20.27
C GLU A 402 34.31 -13.43 19.11
N GLY A 403 34.96 -13.56 17.94
CA GLY A 403 34.52 -14.43 16.84
C GLY A 403 33.60 -13.86 15.74
N CYS A 404 33.31 -12.55 15.70
CA CYS A 404 32.50 -11.95 14.62
C CYS A 404 33.39 -11.28 13.55
N HIS A 405 33.17 -11.59 12.26
CA HIS A 405 33.94 -11.03 11.14
C HIS A 405 33.07 -10.71 9.91
N LEU A 406 33.64 -10.03 8.91
CA LEU A 406 32.97 -9.72 7.65
C LEU A 406 33.11 -10.89 6.66
N ALA A 407 32.00 -11.26 6.00
CA ALA A 407 31.97 -12.25 4.92
C ALA A 407 31.29 -11.67 3.66
N LEU A 408 31.54 -12.30 2.50
CA LEU A 408 30.96 -11.93 1.22
C LEU A 408 30.08 -13.06 0.67
N VAL A 409 28.84 -12.74 0.31
CA VAL A 409 27.90 -13.65 -0.34
C VAL A 409 27.72 -13.23 -1.79
N PHE A 410 28.40 -13.90 -2.71
CA PHE A 410 28.39 -13.60 -4.14
C PHE A 410 27.10 -14.08 -4.82
N PHE A 411 26.49 -13.24 -5.66
CA PHE A 411 25.22 -13.56 -6.32
C PHE A 411 25.16 -13.23 -7.82
N ASP A 412 26.06 -12.44 -8.39
CA ASP A 412 26.13 -12.21 -9.84
C ASP A 412 27.56 -11.82 -10.30
N ILE A 413 27.84 -11.98 -11.59
CA ILE A 413 29.09 -11.54 -12.26
C ILE A 413 28.70 -10.71 -13.48
N LEU A 414 29.27 -9.50 -13.58
CA LEU A 414 28.81 -8.45 -14.50
C LEU A 414 29.81 -8.17 -15.64
N TYR A 415 31.07 -8.55 -15.43
CA TYR A 415 32.18 -8.36 -16.35
C TYR A 415 33.27 -9.37 -16.04
N LEU A 416 33.89 -9.96 -17.05
CA LEU A 416 35.00 -10.91 -16.90
C LEU A 416 35.95 -10.79 -18.09
N ASP A 417 37.24 -10.62 -17.82
CA ASP A 417 38.34 -10.60 -18.80
C ASP A 417 38.01 -9.77 -20.04
N SER A 418 37.65 -8.52 -19.78
CA SER A 418 37.32 -7.52 -20.78
C SER A 418 36.04 -7.79 -21.59
N GLN A 419 35.17 -8.70 -21.12
CA GLN A 419 33.88 -8.99 -21.73
C GLN A 419 32.71 -8.69 -20.78
N SER A 420 31.71 -7.98 -21.31
CA SER A 420 30.43 -7.76 -20.62
C SER A 420 29.64 -9.06 -20.52
N THR A 421 29.10 -9.35 -19.34
CA THR A 421 28.14 -10.44 -19.14
C THR A 421 26.71 -9.94 -18.99
N LEU A 422 26.46 -8.62 -18.95
CA LEU A 422 25.15 -8.02 -18.66
C LEU A 422 24.03 -8.48 -19.61
N HIS A 423 24.37 -8.73 -20.87
CA HIS A 423 23.44 -9.19 -21.91
C HIS A 423 23.17 -10.70 -21.85
N ARG A 424 24.00 -11.47 -21.14
CA ARG A 424 23.87 -12.92 -21.02
C ARG A 424 22.72 -13.26 -20.05
N PRO A 425 22.00 -14.38 -20.27
CA PRO A 425 21.04 -14.93 -19.33
C PRO A 425 21.60 -15.11 -17.92
N TYR A 426 20.74 -15.00 -16.91
CA TYR A 426 21.13 -15.18 -15.51
C TYR A 426 21.79 -16.53 -15.23
N ASP A 427 21.33 -17.62 -15.85
CA ASP A 427 21.96 -18.95 -15.68
C ASP A 427 23.43 -18.94 -16.13
N GLU A 428 23.72 -18.38 -17.30
CA GLU A 428 25.09 -18.28 -17.82
C GLU A 428 25.97 -17.40 -16.93
N ARG A 429 25.45 -16.27 -16.45
CA ARG A 429 26.19 -15.42 -15.50
C ARG A 429 26.46 -16.16 -14.21
N ARG A 430 25.48 -16.90 -13.70
CA ARG A 430 25.64 -17.65 -12.46
C ARG A 430 26.67 -18.79 -12.60
N ASP A 431 26.68 -19.50 -13.72
CA ASP A 431 27.69 -20.53 -14.01
C ASP A 431 29.10 -19.93 -14.14
N LEU A 432 29.22 -18.76 -14.77
CA LEU A 432 30.50 -18.03 -14.84
C LEU A 432 30.98 -17.61 -13.45
N LEU A 433 30.09 -17.12 -12.60
CA LEU A 433 30.41 -16.75 -11.22
C LEU A 433 30.96 -17.95 -10.44
N GLU A 434 30.27 -19.09 -10.50
CA GLU A 434 30.63 -20.31 -9.77
C GLU A 434 31.95 -20.93 -10.25
N ARG A 435 32.36 -20.69 -11.51
CA ARG A 435 33.67 -21.11 -12.04
C ARG A 435 34.80 -20.15 -11.68
N THR A 436 34.49 -18.86 -11.58
CA THR A 436 35.49 -17.79 -11.39
C THR A 436 35.84 -17.61 -9.92
N VAL A 437 34.87 -17.72 -9.01
CA VAL A 437 35.06 -17.50 -7.57
C VAL A 437 35.22 -18.83 -6.86
N GLN A 438 36.25 -18.96 -6.02
CA GLN A 438 36.43 -20.08 -5.11
C GLN A 438 35.75 -19.77 -3.77
N PRO A 439 34.77 -20.56 -3.33
CA PRO A 439 34.18 -20.37 -2.02
C PRO A 439 35.20 -20.65 -0.91
N ILE A 440 35.18 -19.81 0.11
CA ILE A 440 36.01 -19.93 1.31
C ILE A 440 35.03 -20.14 2.47
N PRO A 441 35.11 -21.27 3.20
CA PRO A 441 34.24 -21.52 4.33
C PRO A 441 34.15 -20.29 5.26
N HIS A 442 32.93 -19.88 5.56
CA HIS A 442 32.60 -18.78 6.48
C HIS A 442 33.05 -17.37 6.04
N HIS A 443 33.69 -17.20 4.87
CA HIS A 443 34.24 -15.90 4.42
C HIS A 443 33.78 -15.51 3.01
N ALA A 444 33.73 -16.45 2.08
CA ALA A 444 33.27 -16.24 0.71
C ALA A 444 32.28 -17.34 0.34
N LEU A 445 31.00 -16.98 0.25
CA LEU A 445 29.91 -17.90 0.01
C LEU A 445 29.19 -17.53 -1.29
N PHE A 446 28.46 -18.49 -1.85
CA PHE A 446 27.49 -18.19 -2.90
C PHE A 446 26.10 -18.02 -2.31
N SER A 447 25.33 -17.08 -2.86
CA SER A 447 23.89 -16.97 -2.57
C SER A 447 23.20 -18.31 -2.84
N LYS A 448 22.46 -18.82 -1.84
CA LYS A 448 21.67 -20.05 -1.95
C LYS A 448 20.51 -19.81 -2.91
N ARG A 449 20.32 -20.73 -3.88
CA ARG A 449 19.20 -20.67 -4.86
C ARG A 449 18.46 -22.00 -4.92
N THR A 450 17.13 -21.92 -5.02
CA THR A 450 16.24 -23.07 -5.24
C THR A 450 15.50 -22.89 -6.55
N LEU A 451 15.51 -23.91 -7.42
CA LEU A 451 14.71 -23.92 -8.64
C LEU A 451 13.24 -24.20 -8.30
N LEU A 452 12.34 -23.33 -8.75
CA LEU A 452 10.90 -23.54 -8.59
C LEU A 452 10.41 -24.54 -9.64
N GLU A 453 10.09 -25.75 -9.20
CA GLU A 453 9.52 -26.82 -10.03
C GLU A 453 8.00 -26.93 -9.83
N PRO A 454 7.20 -27.18 -10.89
CA PRO A 454 5.74 -27.35 -10.81
C PRO A 454 5.28 -28.72 -10.28
N ARG A 455 6.17 -29.53 -9.69
CA ARG A 455 5.90 -30.93 -9.31
C ARG A 455 5.01 -31.11 -8.07
N ARG A 456 4.64 -30.02 -7.38
CA ARG A 456 3.75 -30.00 -6.22
C ARG A 456 2.63 -29.00 -6.48
N GLU A 457 1.42 -29.44 -6.79
CA GLU A 457 0.13 -28.69 -6.81
C GLU A 457 0.04 -27.39 -7.67
N SER A 458 0.98 -26.44 -7.53
CA SER A 458 1.23 -25.27 -8.40
C SER A 458 2.62 -24.65 -8.12
N LEU A 459 3.16 -23.86 -9.06
CA LEU A 459 4.40 -23.06 -8.84
C LEU A 459 4.29 -22.10 -7.64
N THR A 460 3.09 -21.56 -7.39
CA THR A 460 2.82 -20.68 -6.25
C THR A 460 2.96 -21.42 -4.93
N ALA A 461 2.43 -22.65 -4.84
CA ALA A 461 2.52 -23.47 -3.63
C ALA A 461 3.98 -23.80 -3.30
N HIS A 462 4.77 -24.22 -4.29
CA HIS A 462 6.20 -24.48 -4.08
C HIS A 462 6.96 -23.20 -3.68
N LEU A 463 6.63 -22.04 -4.25
CA LEU A 463 7.21 -20.76 -3.78
C LEU A 463 6.84 -20.45 -2.33
N CYS A 464 5.58 -20.69 -1.90
CA CYS A 464 5.18 -20.53 -0.51
C CYS A 464 5.98 -21.44 0.44
N GLU A 465 6.25 -22.69 0.03
CA GLU A 465 7.09 -23.62 0.81
C GLU A 465 8.53 -23.12 0.96
N VAL A 466 9.15 -22.69 -0.14
CA VAL A 466 10.53 -22.16 -0.13
C VAL A 466 10.60 -20.86 0.67
N PHE A 467 9.58 -20.00 0.55
CA PHE A 467 9.49 -18.77 1.33
C PHE A 467 9.32 -19.06 2.83
N ALA A 468 8.44 -19.99 3.20
CA ALA A 468 8.26 -20.42 4.57
C ALA A 468 9.55 -21.01 5.17
N ASP A 469 10.31 -21.81 4.41
CA ASP A 469 11.60 -22.32 4.85
C ASP A 469 12.61 -21.19 5.12
N ALA A 470 12.70 -20.20 4.22
CA ALA A 470 13.57 -19.03 4.40
C ALA A 470 13.21 -18.26 5.68
N ILE A 471 11.92 -17.98 5.91
CA ILE A 471 11.47 -17.27 7.12
C ILE A 471 11.71 -18.10 8.39
N SER A 472 11.46 -19.41 8.36
CA SER A 472 11.75 -20.32 9.49
C SER A 472 13.25 -20.50 9.78
N ASN A 473 14.13 -20.16 8.83
CA ASN A 473 15.57 -20.06 9.04
C ASN A 473 16.01 -18.64 9.47
N HIS A 474 15.06 -17.78 9.81
CA HIS A 474 15.29 -16.37 10.16
C HIS A 474 15.96 -15.55 9.04
N GLU A 475 15.83 -15.95 7.78
CA GLU A 475 16.31 -15.18 6.62
C GLU A 475 15.38 -13.99 6.29
N GLU A 476 15.87 -12.95 5.62
CA GLU A 476 15.07 -11.73 5.34
C GLU A 476 13.93 -11.98 4.34
N GLY A 477 14.06 -12.99 3.48
CA GLY A 477 13.10 -13.35 2.45
C GLY A 477 13.79 -13.91 1.22
N LEU A 478 13.19 -13.70 0.04
CA LEU A 478 13.68 -14.22 -1.23
C LEU A 478 13.82 -13.13 -2.30
N VAL A 479 14.70 -13.38 -3.26
CA VAL A 479 14.80 -12.67 -4.54
C VAL A 479 14.55 -13.65 -5.68
N LEU A 480 13.45 -13.48 -6.40
CA LEU A 480 13.13 -14.27 -7.57
C LEU A 480 13.87 -13.73 -8.79
N LYS A 481 14.51 -14.63 -9.54
CA LYS A 481 15.22 -14.33 -10.78
C LYS A 481 14.81 -15.33 -11.86
N ALA A 482 14.43 -14.83 -13.03
CA ALA A 482 14.18 -15.69 -14.19
C ALA A 482 15.51 -16.13 -14.81
N SER A 483 15.63 -17.42 -15.17
CA SER A 483 16.85 -17.98 -15.77
C SER A 483 17.31 -17.24 -17.02
N ASN A 484 16.36 -16.82 -17.85
CA ASN A 484 16.59 -16.12 -19.10
C ASN A 484 16.62 -14.59 -18.97
N SER A 485 16.57 -14.04 -17.75
CA SER A 485 16.65 -12.59 -17.54
C SER A 485 18.06 -12.04 -17.77
N ARG A 486 18.15 -10.89 -18.44
CA ARG A 486 19.38 -10.11 -18.53
C ARG A 486 19.63 -9.37 -17.22
N TYR A 487 20.82 -8.82 -17.03
CA TYR A 487 21.05 -7.92 -15.90
C TYR A 487 20.32 -6.59 -16.15
N ASN A 488 19.58 -6.10 -15.14
CA ASN A 488 18.72 -4.90 -15.25
C ASN A 488 17.60 -5.00 -16.31
N ASP A 489 17.06 -6.22 -16.49
CA ASP A 489 15.93 -6.51 -17.38
C ASP A 489 14.64 -5.85 -16.90
N THR A 490 13.93 -5.18 -17.81
CA THR A 490 12.68 -4.49 -17.54
C THR A 490 11.44 -5.36 -17.74
N LEU A 491 11.53 -6.41 -18.57
CA LEU A 491 10.43 -7.34 -18.85
C LEU A 491 10.41 -8.47 -17.82
N LEU A 492 11.59 -8.95 -17.42
CA LEU A 492 11.77 -9.97 -16.38
C LEU A 492 12.55 -9.41 -15.19
N PRO A 493 11.97 -8.45 -14.44
CA PRO A 493 12.66 -7.79 -13.34
C PRO A 493 12.91 -8.77 -12.18
N TRP A 494 13.94 -8.50 -11.37
CA TRP A 494 14.09 -9.21 -10.10
C TRP A 494 12.93 -8.89 -9.17
N VAL A 495 12.43 -9.89 -8.45
CA VAL A 495 11.25 -9.72 -7.56
C VAL A 495 11.63 -10.05 -6.14
N LYS A 496 11.36 -9.15 -5.19
CA LYS A 496 11.60 -9.38 -3.76
C LYS A 496 10.32 -9.91 -3.11
N VAL A 497 10.41 -11.06 -2.47
CA VAL A 497 9.36 -11.63 -1.63
C VAL A 497 9.82 -11.52 -0.19
N LYS A 498 9.14 -10.68 0.59
CA LYS A 498 9.45 -10.43 1.98
C LYS A 498 8.21 -10.56 2.82
N ARG A 499 8.42 -10.91 4.09
CA ARG A 499 7.37 -10.98 5.08
C ARG A 499 6.66 -9.63 5.24
N ASP A 500 7.45 -8.54 5.25
CA ASP A 500 6.96 -7.17 5.41
C ASP A 500 6.17 -6.60 4.21
N TYR A 501 6.16 -7.31 3.09
CA TYR A 501 5.46 -6.90 1.86
C TYR A 501 4.15 -7.63 1.66
N ILE A 502 3.92 -8.73 2.38
CA ILE A 502 2.71 -9.52 2.28
C ILE A 502 1.81 -9.07 3.45
N PRO A 503 0.62 -8.49 3.16
CA PRO A 503 -0.32 -8.05 4.19
C PRO A 503 -0.53 -9.12 5.28
N GLY A 504 -0.41 -8.70 6.54
CA GLY A 504 -0.52 -9.48 7.80
C GLY A 504 0.44 -10.64 8.01
N LEU A 505 1.50 -10.76 7.22
CA LEU A 505 2.58 -11.69 7.57
C LEU A 505 3.71 -11.04 8.38
N GLY A 506 3.83 -9.71 8.38
CA GLY A 506 4.88 -9.02 9.15
C GLY A 506 4.46 -8.68 10.57
N ASP A 507 5.39 -8.12 11.34
CA ASP A 507 5.23 -7.99 12.79
C ASP A 507 4.36 -6.77 13.12
N CYS A 508 3.15 -7.02 13.59
CA CYS A 508 2.24 -5.99 14.13
C CYS A 508 2.40 -5.85 15.65
N LEU A 509 2.53 -4.62 16.14
CA LEU A 509 2.56 -4.30 17.56
C LEU A 509 1.67 -3.08 17.85
N ASP A 510 0.87 -3.19 18.90
CA ASP A 510 0.16 -2.04 19.49
C ASP A 510 1.14 -1.25 20.37
N MET A 511 1.54 -0.05 19.93
CA MET A 511 2.49 0.81 20.66
C MET A 511 1.86 2.14 21.02
N VAL A 512 2.41 2.80 22.05
CA VAL A 512 1.91 4.09 22.52
C VAL A 512 2.50 5.23 21.68
N ILE A 513 1.63 6.12 21.21
CA ILE A 513 1.99 7.33 20.47
C ILE A 513 1.83 8.54 21.40
N LEU A 514 2.90 9.32 21.55
CA LEU A 514 3.01 10.38 22.56
C LEU A 514 3.15 11.78 21.99
N GLY A 515 3.45 11.90 20.70
CA GLY A 515 3.67 13.18 20.06
C GLY A 515 3.69 13.07 18.55
N ALA A 516 3.76 14.21 17.89
CA ALA A 516 3.86 14.30 16.46
C ALA A 516 4.69 15.51 16.01
N ASP A 517 5.18 15.46 14.77
CA ASP A 517 5.86 16.56 14.11
C ASP A 517 5.61 16.48 12.59
N TRP A 518 5.94 17.57 11.89
CA TRP A 518 6.10 17.55 10.44
C TRP A 518 7.51 17.12 10.08
N GLU A 519 7.62 16.11 9.22
CA GLU A 519 8.89 15.65 8.68
C GLU A 519 8.97 16.03 7.20
N LYS A 520 10.10 16.64 6.85
CA LYS A 520 10.33 17.29 5.56
C LYS A 520 10.11 16.37 4.37
N ASP A 521 10.73 15.19 4.37
CA ASP A 521 10.65 14.28 3.24
C ASP A 521 9.25 13.69 3.08
N ARG A 522 8.61 13.36 4.19
CA ARG A 522 7.23 12.85 4.21
C ARG A 522 6.23 13.90 3.78
N GLY A 523 6.30 15.11 4.34
CA GLY A 523 5.47 16.25 3.98
C GLY A 523 5.58 16.60 2.50
N ARG A 524 6.81 16.66 1.96
CA ARG A 524 7.05 16.88 0.52
C ARG A 524 6.48 15.76 -0.34
N GLY A 525 6.67 14.50 0.05
CA GLY A 525 6.11 13.35 -0.67
C GLY A 525 4.57 13.33 -0.70
N LEU A 526 3.94 13.91 0.32
CA LEU A 526 2.49 14.05 0.41
C LEU A 526 1.97 15.36 -0.18
N TYR A 527 2.83 16.29 -0.60
CA TYR A 527 2.46 17.67 -0.93
C TYR A 527 1.68 18.36 0.21
N ALA A 528 2.05 18.02 1.45
CA ALA A 528 1.37 18.48 2.64
C ALA A 528 2.15 19.66 3.29
N PRO A 529 1.47 20.75 3.67
CA PRO A 529 2.09 21.92 4.28
C PRO A 529 2.69 21.59 5.65
N THR A 530 3.57 22.47 6.16
CA THR A 530 4.26 22.32 7.45
C THR A 530 3.33 22.18 8.65
N GLY A 531 2.08 22.66 8.54
CA GLY A 531 1.04 22.45 9.55
C GLY A 531 0.46 21.02 9.60
N THR A 532 0.93 20.10 8.74
CA THR A 532 0.46 18.71 8.71
C THR A 532 1.33 17.84 9.62
N LEU A 533 0.74 17.15 10.58
CA LEU A 533 1.42 16.15 11.38
C LEU A 533 1.63 14.90 10.52
N THR A 534 2.87 14.61 10.16
CA THR A 534 3.22 13.49 9.27
C THR A 534 3.99 12.38 9.96
N THR A 535 4.60 12.68 11.11
CA THR A 535 5.50 11.80 11.83
C THR A 535 5.07 11.71 13.28
N PHE A 536 5.03 10.48 13.78
CA PHE A 536 4.48 10.15 15.09
C PHE A 536 5.57 9.54 15.97
N TYR A 537 5.57 9.94 17.24
CA TYR A 537 6.58 9.58 18.23
C TYR A 537 6.09 8.40 19.05
N VAL A 538 6.85 7.30 18.97
CA VAL A 538 6.51 6.04 19.61
C VAL A 538 7.26 5.92 20.93
N GLY A 539 6.54 5.52 21.97
CA GLY A 539 7.13 5.23 23.27
C GLY A 539 6.63 3.94 23.89
N ILE A 540 7.33 3.53 24.93
CA ILE A 540 7.03 2.35 25.73
C ILE A 540 6.83 2.74 27.20
N LEU A 541 5.95 2.04 27.89
CA LEU A 541 5.65 2.26 29.30
C LEU A 541 6.73 1.55 30.16
N GLU A 542 7.60 2.31 30.82
CA GLU A 542 8.72 1.72 31.59
C GLU A 542 8.26 1.13 32.93
N ASN A 543 7.20 1.69 33.54
CA ASN A 543 6.69 1.30 34.85
C ASN A 543 5.38 0.50 34.78
N SER A 544 5.21 -0.35 33.75
CA SER A 544 4.02 -1.20 33.57
C SER A 544 3.73 -2.05 34.81
N SER A 545 4.75 -2.75 35.32
CA SER A 545 4.63 -3.62 36.51
C SER A 545 4.24 -2.85 37.78
N GLU A 546 4.73 -1.62 37.95
CA GLU A 546 4.38 -0.77 39.10
C GLU A 546 2.92 -0.31 39.02
N ILE A 547 2.43 0.03 37.84
CA ILE A 547 1.03 0.44 37.61
C ILE A 547 0.07 -0.73 37.86
N GLU A 548 0.44 -1.95 37.44
CA GLU A 548 -0.34 -3.16 37.73
C GLU A 548 -0.44 -3.43 39.24
N SER A 549 0.65 -3.21 39.98
CA SER A 549 0.69 -3.41 41.43
C SER A 549 0.02 -2.29 42.24
N SER A 550 -0.05 -1.06 41.71
CA SER A 550 -0.54 0.14 42.41
C SER A 550 -1.34 1.05 41.47
N PRO A 551 -2.66 0.85 41.36
CA PRO A 551 -3.54 1.68 40.53
C PRO A 551 -3.60 3.12 41.06
N GLY A 552 -2.89 4.02 40.41
CA GLY A 552 -2.74 5.43 40.83
C GLY A 552 -1.34 5.99 40.61
N THR A 553 -0.35 5.12 40.38
CA THR A 553 1.00 5.52 39.98
C THR A 553 0.98 6.27 38.64
N LYS A 554 1.73 7.37 38.57
CA LYS A 554 1.84 8.18 37.35
C LYS A 554 2.56 7.38 36.24
N PRO A 555 1.99 7.26 35.03
CA PRO A 555 2.65 6.55 33.93
C PRO A 555 3.96 7.22 33.52
N ALA A 556 5.01 6.42 33.27
CA ALA A 556 6.32 6.89 32.81
C ALA A 556 6.67 6.26 31.46
N PHE A 557 6.78 7.10 30.43
CA PHE A 557 7.05 6.66 29.07
C PHE A 557 8.49 6.97 28.63
N HIS A 558 9.11 6.04 27.91
CA HIS A 558 10.35 6.28 27.18
C HIS A 558 10.03 6.41 25.69
N ILE A 559 10.26 7.60 25.11
CA ILE A 559 10.05 7.88 23.69
C ILE A 559 11.37 7.67 22.97
N TYR A 560 11.43 6.71 22.04
CA TYR A 560 12.72 6.24 21.51
C TYR A 560 12.82 6.11 20.00
N TYR A 561 11.71 6.13 19.26
CA TYR A 561 11.74 6.13 17.79
C TYR A 561 10.50 6.80 17.18
N THR A 562 10.49 6.93 15.86
CA THR A 562 9.41 7.60 15.12
C THR A 562 8.89 6.76 13.95
N SER A 563 7.63 6.97 13.58
CA SER A 563 7.01 6.40 12.39
C SER A 563 6.38 7.50 11.53
N SER A 564 6.80 7.58 10.27
CA SER A 564 6.33 8.61 9.32
C SER A 564 5.48 8.04 8.17
N TYR A 565 5.41 6.72 8.04
CA TYR A 565 4.79 6.01 6.94
C TYR A 565 3.70 5.08 7.44
N GLY A 566 2.86 4.55 6.54
CA GLY A 566 1.82 3.56 6.86
C GLY A 566 0.42 4.12 6.63
N LEU A 567 0.05 5.20 7.32
CA LEU A 567 -1.27 5.82 7.15
C LEU A 567 -1.46 6.32 5.72
N ASP A 568 -2.61 5.98 5.15
CA ASP A 568 -3.09 6.59 3.91
C ASP A 568 -3.53 8.04 4.13
N ARG A 569 -3.87 8.74 3.05
CA ARG A 569 -4.18 10.18 3.13
C ARG A 569 -5.44 10.49 3.92
N GLU A 570 -6.45 9.63 3.85
CA GLU A 570 -7.72 9.81 4.55
C GLU A 570 -7.53 9.61 6.05
N THR A 571 -6.92 8.48 6.44
CA THR A 571 -6.63 8.16 7.83
C THR A 571 -5.65 9.16 8.45
N LEU A 572 -4.66 9.64 7.68
CA LEU A 572 -3.75 10.69 8.14
C LEU A 572 -4.47 12.02 8.39
N GLU A 573 -5.46 12.37 7.57
CA GLU A 573 -6.28 13.57 7.76
C GLU A 573 -7.15 13.45 9.01
N GLU A 574 -7.83 12.31 9.19
CA GLU A 574 -8.62 12.04 10.39
C GLU A 574 -7.77 12.07 11.66
N THR A 575 -6.56 11.52 11.59
CA THR A 575 -5.58 11.55 12.68
C THR A 575 -5.15 12.97 13.01
N ASN A 576 -4.85 13.79 12.00
CA ASN A 576 -4.52 15.20 12.19
C ASN A 576 -5.68 15.96 12.83
N PHE A 577 -6.90 15.74 12.33
CA PHE A 577 -8.11 16.33 12.89
C PHE A 577 -8.32 15.91 14.35
N LEU A 578 -8.14 14.63 14.68
CA LEU A 578 -8.25 14.12 16.04
C LEU A 578 -7.25 14.80 16.98
N ILE A 579 -5.97 14.83 16.60
CA ILE A 579 -4.89 15.37 17.44
C ILE A 579 -5.05 16.87 17.63
N LYS A 580 -5.33 17.62 16.56
CA LYS A 580 -5.47 19.08 16.64
C LYS A 580 -6.70 19.51 17.47
N ASN A 581 -7.71 18.65 17.59
CA ASN A 581 -8.88 18.88 18.46
C ASN A 581 -8.71 18.32 19.88
N SER A 582 -7.56 17.72 20.21
CA SER A 582 -7.28 17.13 21.54
C SER A 582 -6.33 17.98 22.41
N ASP A 583 -6.23 19.28 22.12
CA ASP A 583 -5.38 20.25 22.82
C ASP A 583 -3.96 19.73 23.08
N PRO A 584 -3.17 19.46 22.02
CA PRO A 584 -1.80 19.02 22.17
C PRO A 584 -0.91 20.15 22.72
N VAL A 585 0.16 19.78 23.42
CA VAL A 585 1.09 20.73 24.04
C VAL A 585 2.31 20.92 23.14
N GLU A 586 2.63 22.16 22.79
CA GLU A 586 3.84 22.49 22.04
C GLU A 586 5.10 22.09 22.81
N TYR A 587 6.09 21.55 22.10
CA TYR A 587 7.35 21.18 22.69
C TYR A 587 8.42 22.25 22.43
N ASP A 588 8.81 23.00 23.46
CA ASP A 588 9.97 23.90 23.41
C ASP A 588 11.21 23.17 23.95
N LYS A 589 12.28 23.11 23.14
CA LYS A 589 13.57 22.53 23.56
C LYS A 589 14.21 23.25 24.74
N LYS A 590 13.98 24.57 24.89
CA LYS A 590 14.53 25.36 25.99
C LYS A 590 13.71 25.17 27.28
N HIS A 591 12.40 25.00 27.12
CA HIS A 591 11.47 24.81 28.23
C HIS A 591 10.55 23.61 27.92
N PRO A 592 11.05 22.37 28.09
CA PRO A 592 10.25 21.18 27.81
C PRO A 592 8.95 21.18 28.63
N PRO A 593 7.82 20.72 28.07
CA PRO A 593 6.53 20.71 28.76
C PRO A 593 6.59 20.00 30.10
N GLN A 594 6.12 20.66 31.15
CA GLN A 594 5.95 20.13 32.51
C GLN A 594 4.48 20.03 32.86
N GLY A 595 4.12 19.16 33.81
CA GLY A 595 2.74 19.03 34.30
C GLY A 595 1.79 18.13 33.48
N LEU A 596 2.30 17.43 32.45
CA LEU A 596 1.53 16.39 31.75
C LEU A 596 1.06 15.29 32.72
N PRO A 597 -0.08 14.62 32.43
CA PRO A 597 -0.62 13.55 33.27
C PRO A 597 0.27 12.30 33.31
N TYR A 598 1.34 12.27 32.53
CA TYR A 598 2.39 11.24 32.50
C TYR A 598 3.79 11.86 32.58
N ALA A 599 4.77 11.09 33.03
CA ALA A 599 6.18 11.40 32.92
C ALA A 599 6.71 10.87 31.58
N TYR A 600 7.70 11.53 31.00
CA TYR A 600 8.33 11.07 29.78
C TYR A 600 9.84 11.30 29.78
N THR A 601 10.57 10.43 29.09
CA THR A 601 11.98 10.61 28.76
C THR A 601 12.15 10.49 27.26
N LEU A 602 13.01 11.34 26.68
CA LEU A 602 13.33 11.30 25.25
C LEU A 602 14.69 10.64 25.07
N TYR A 603 14.75 9.62 24.22
CA TYR A 603 16.02 9.06 23.78
C TYR A 603 16.84 10.15 23.08
N PRO A 604 18.12 10.38 23.47
CA PRO A 604 18.93 11.46 22.89
C PRO A 604 19.15 11.34 21.38
N GLY A 605 18.95 10.14 20.82
CA GLY A 605 19.16 9.88 19.40
C GLY A 605 18.03 10.31 18.46
N ILE A 606 16.91 10.83 18.98
CA ILE A 606 15.79 11.32 18.15
C ILE A 606 15.63 12.85 18.24
N LYS A 607 15.18 13.49 17.15
CA LYS A 607 14.80 14.91 17.14
C LYS A 607 13.61 15.08 18.10
N PRO A 608 13.60 16.08 19.00
CA PRO A 608 12.44 16.34 19.84
C PRO A 608 11.18 16.62 18.99
N PRO A 609 9.99 16.18 19.45
CA PRO A 609 8.73 16.39 18.73
C PRO A 609 8.38 17.86 18.61
N GLY A 610 7.48 18.20 17.67
CA GLY A 610 6.86 19.53 17.62
C GLY A 610 5.77 19.68 18.67
N ILE A 611 4.99 18.62 18.89
CA ILE A 611 3.93 18.56 19.89
C ILE A 611 3.95 17.24 20.69
N LEU A 612 3.51 17.30 21.94
CA LEU A 612 3.18 16.15 22.78
C LEU A 612 1.66 16.08 23.02
N PHE A 613 1.12 14.89 23.15
CA PHE A 613 -0.32 14.70 23.34
C PHE A 613 -0.69 14.78 24.82
N SER A 614 -1.70 15.58 25.15
CA SER A 614 -2.22 15.66 26.53
C SER A 614 -2.70 14.30 27.04
N THR A 615 -3.26 13.47 26.15
CA THR A 615 -3.58 12.06 26.41
C THR A 615 -2.84 11.18 25.40
N PRO A 616 -2.02 10.21 25.83
CA PRO A 616 -1.36 9.28 24.92
C PRO A 616 -2.37 8.49 24.09
N LEU A 617 -2.02 8.20 22.84
CA LEU A 617 -2.84 7.42 21.92
C LEU A 617 -2.24 6.03 21.74
N LEU A 618 -3.07 5.06 21.32
CA LEU A 618 -2.59 3.74 20.91
C LEU A 618 -2.51 3.70 19.39
N GLY A 619 -1.39 3.24 18.86
CA GLY A 619 -1.16 3.05 17.43
C GLY A 619 -0.75 1.63 17.12
N GLU A 620 -1.29 1.08 16.05
CA GLU A 620 -0.87 -0.21 15.51
C GLU A 620 0.26 0.02 14.51
N LEU A 621 1.44 -0.51 14.82
CA LEU A 621 2.61 -0.41 13.95
C LEU A 621 3.01 -1.77 13.39
N TYR A 622 3.55 -1.71 12.19
CA TYR A 622 4.09 -2.84 11.47
C TYR A 622 5.53 -2.60 11.04
N GLY A 623 6.36 -3.63 11.11
CA GLY A 623 7.77 -3.57 10.70
C GLY A 623 8.27 -4.80 9.94
N ASP A 624 9.48 -4.67 9.38
CA ASP A 624 10.14 -5.78 8.67
C ASP A 624 10.73 -6.80 9.65
N ARG A 625 11.50 -6.28 10.61
CA ARG A 625 12.16 -7.01 11.70
C ARG A 625 12.35 -6.06 12.88
N PHE A 626 13.04 -6.52 13.92
CA PHE A 626 13.52 -5.67 15.01
C PHE A 626 14.94 -5.19 14.79
N THR A 627 15.24 -4.00 15.29
CA THR A 627 16.59 -3.45 15.38
C THR A 627 16.77 -2.75 16.72
N LYS A 628 18.02 -2.41 17.07
CA LYS A 628 18.33 -1.76 18.34
C LYS A 628 19.28 -0.60 18.08
N ALA A 629 18.81 0.63 18.34
CA ALA A 629 19.66 1.81 18.24
C ALA A 629 20.78 1.77 19.28
N ALA A 630 21.94 2.37 18.95
CA ALA A 630 23.10 2.38 19.84
C ALA A 630 22.74 3.02 21.19
N GLN A 631 23.07 2.37 22.31
CA GLN A 631 22.74 2.86 23.67
C GLN A 631 21.23 2.90 23.99
N SER A 632 20.34 2.44 23.10
CA SER A 632 18.93 2.24 23.44
C SER A 632 18.77 1.00 24.33
N LYS A 633 17.84 1.07 25.30
CA LYS A 633 17.47 -0.08 26.11
C LYS A 633 16.61 -1.08 25.33
N TYR A 634 15.72 -0.58 24.47
CA TYR A 634 14.65 -1.34 23.83
C TYR A 634 14.90 -1.61 22.35
N TYR A 635 14.30 -2.70 21.86
CA TYR A 635 14.18 -2.97 20.43
C TYR A 635 13.13 -2.03 19.80
N GLU A 636 13.36 -1.64 18.56
CA GLU A 636 12.40 -0.91 17.73
C GLU A 636 12.06 -1.72 16.47
N LEU A 637 10.87 -1.47 15.91
CA LEU A 637 10.52 -2.01 14.60
C LEU A 637 11.39 -1.35 13.52
N ARG A 638 12.05 -2.17 12.71
CA ARG A 638 12.81 -1.72 11.53
C ARG A 638 11.83 -1.39 10.40
N PHE A 639 11.99 -0.20 9.82
CA PHE A 639 11.07 0.36 8.83
C PHE A 639 9.62 0.45 9.32
N PRO A 640 9.38 1.10 10.48
CA PRO A 640 8.07 1.13 11.11
C PRO A 640 7.06 1.86 10.22
N ARG A 641 5.86 1.28 10.13
CA ARG A 641 4.71 1.82 9.42
C ARG A 641 3.52 1.79 10.35
N LEU A 642 2.91 2.94 10.58
CA LEU A 642 1.73 3.08 11.39
C LEU A 642 0.49 2.73 10.55
N ILE A 643 -0.22 1.68 10.91
CA ILE A 643 -1.41 1.20 10.20
C ILE A 643 -2.64 1.98 10.64
N LYS A 644 -2.80 2.17 11.94
CA LYS A 644 -3.96 2.80 12.54
C LYS A 644 -3.58 3.52 13.83
N ILE A 645 -4.26 4.64 14.10
CA ILE A 645 -4.32 5.22 15.45
C ILE A 645 -5.75 5.03 15.97
N TYR A 646 -5.86 4.42 17.16
CA TYR A 646 -7.13 4.19 17.80
C TYR A 646 -7.63 5.44 18.50
N ARG A 647 -8.94 5.69 18.42
CA ARG A 647 -9.58 6.68 19.27
C ARG A 647 -9.54 6.19 20.72
N PRO A 648 -9.36 7.06 21.73
CA PRO A 648 -9.30 6.63 23.14
C PRO A 648 -10.52 5.82 23.61
N LYS A 649 -11.69 6.03 23.00
CA LYS A 649 -12.93 5.27 23.28
C LYS A 649 -12.94 3.86 22.68
N GLU A 650 -12.17 3.63 21.61
CA GLU A 650 -12.05 2.32 20.97
C GLU A 650 -11.02 1.47 21.72
N ARG A 651 -9.80 1.99 21.86
CA ARG A 651 -8.71 1.35 22.60
C ARG A 651 -7.86 2.44 23.27
N SER A 652 -7.55 2.22 24.55
CA SER A 652 -6.71 3.10 25.37
C SER A 652 -5.23 2.76 25.18
N TRP A 653 -4.34 3.72 25.47
CA TRP A 653 -2.89 3.53 25.49
C TRP A 653 -2.43 2.38 26.42
N GLN A 654 -3.26 2.02 27.41
CA GLN A 654 -3.04 0.90 28.32
C GLN A 654 -2.99 -0.46 27.61
N GLY A 655 -3.52 -0.57 26.40
CA GLY A 655 -3.42 -1.77 25.57
C GLY A 655 -2.07 -1.91 24.83
N GLY A 656 -1.13 -0.99 25.05
CA GLY A 656 0.20 -1.03 24.44
C GLY A 656 1.06 -2.19 24.94
N VAL A 657 1.96 -2.65 24.08
CA VAL A 657 2.91 -3.73 24.37
C VAL A 657 3.85 -3.34 25.53
N THR A 658 4.04 -4.26 26.48
CA THR A 658 4.96 -4.06 27.60
C THR A 658 6.42 -4.32 27.19
N PRO A 659 7.41 -3.79 27.93
CA PRO A 659 8.83 -4.08 27.69
C PRO A 659 9.18 -5.56 27.55
N GLU A 660 8.57 -6.42 28.37
CA GLU A 660 8.84 -7.86 28.42
C GLU A 660 8.30 -8.58 27.17
N VAL A 661 7.08 -8.20 26.75
CA VAL A 661 6.45 -8.73 25.54
C VAL A 661 7.21 -8.29 24.30
N LEU A 662 7.65 -7.02 24.26
CA LEU A 662 8.47 -6.51 23.15
C LEU A 662 9.80 -7.27 23.04
N LEU A 663 10.49 -7.48 24.16
CA LEU A 663 11.79 -8.16 24.19
C LEU A 663 11.68 -9.63 23.75
N SER A 664 10.67 -10.34 24.27
CA SER A 664 10.44 -11.75 23.92
C SER A 664 10.08 -11.91 22.44
N THR A 665 9.19 -11.05 21.93
CA THR A 665 8.80 -11.02 20.51
C THR A 665 10.00 -10.75 19.60
N ALA A 666 10.81 -9.73 19.92
CA ALA A 666 12.00 -9.39 19.15
C ALA A 666 13.01 -10.55 19.10
N ARG A 667 13.29 -11.20 20.23
CA ARG A 667 14.22 -12.34 20.32
C ARG A 667 13.75 -13.54 19.52
N GLU A 668 12.47 -13.89 19.56
CA GLU A 668 11.91 -14.99 18.78
C GLU A 668 12.10 -14.76 17.27
N ILE A 669 11.83 -13.55 16.79
CA ILE A 669 11.92 -13.20 15.37
C ILE A 669 13.37 -13.14 14.88
N LEU A 670 14.28 -12.65 15.72
CA LEU A 670 15.72 -12.63 15.45
C LEU A 670 16.38 -14.01 15.60
N GLY A 671 15.67 -15.01 16.13
CA GLY A 671 16.21 -16.36 16.28
C GLY A 671 17.27 -16.47 17.39
N VAL A 672 17.14 -15.63 18.42
CA VAL A 672 18.06 -15.53 19.56
C VAL A 672 17.38 -16.15 20.79
N ASP A 673 18.04 -17.11 21.43
CA ASP A 673 17.57 -17.70 22.68
C ASP A 673 17.69 -16.68 23.84
N ASP A 674 16.88 -16.87 24.89
CA ASP A 674 16.91 -16.01 26.09
C ASP A 674 18.20 -16.23 26.89
N GLU A 675 18.75 -15.15 27.48
CA GLU A 675 20.01 -15.20 28.25
C GLU A 675 19.89 -16.12 29.47
N ASP A 676 18.71 -16.16 30.10
CA ASP A 676 18.42 -17.03 31.25
C ASP A 676 17.87 -18.40 30.85
N LYS A 677 17.87 -18.75 29.56
CA LYS A 677 17.37 -20.05 29.10
C LYS A 677 18.14 -21.18 29.76
N ASP A 678 19.47 -21.10 29.77
CA ASP A 678 20.31 -22.15 30.36
C ASP A 678 20.02 -22.31 31.85
N VAL A 679 19.87 -21.19 32.57
CA VAL A 679 19.50 -21.19 33.99
C VAL A 679 18.11 -21.80 34.21
N ARG A 680 17.12 -21.44 33.40
CA ARG A 680 15.75 -21.98 33.49
C ARG A 680 15.67 -23.46 33.11
N ASP A 681 16.44 -23.89 32.11
CA ASP A 681 16.48 -25.29 31.70
C ASP A 681 17.19 -26.14 32.77
N VAL A 682 18.20 -25.60 33.45
CA VAL A 682 18.78 -26.18 34.68
C VAL A 682 17.74 -26.26 35.80
N CYS A 683 16.98 -25.19 36.07
CA CYS A 683 15.89 -25.21 37.05
C CYS A 683 14.81 -26.24 36.70
N LYS A 684 14.40 -26.33 35.43
CA LYS A 684 13.43 -27.35 34.95
C LYS A 684 13.94 -28.77 35.16
N GLY A 685 15.24 -28.99 34.89
CA GLY A 685 15.90 -30.26 35.17
C GLY A 685 15.85 -30.65 36.64
N LEU A 686 16.02 -29.68 37.57
CA LEU A 686 15.86 -29.91 39.01
C LEU A 686 14.44 -30.34 39.41
N PHE A 687 13.42 -29.98 38.62
CA PHE A 687 12.01 -30.37 38.83
C PHE A 687 11.55 -31.51 37.90
N GLY A 688 12.46 -32.23 37.24
CA GLY A 688 12.12 -33.36 36.36
C GLY A 688 11.39 -32.97 35.07
N GLN A 689 11.42 -31.69 34.69
CA GLN A 689 10.82 -31.19 33.45
C GLN A 689 11.87 -31.14 32.33
N PRO A 690 11.50 -31.50 31.08
CA PRO A 690 12.42 -31.46 29.96
C PRO A 690 12.83 -30.01 29.61
N PRO A 691 14.06 -29.81 29.12
CA PRO A 691 14.54 -28.49 28.70
C PRO A 691 13.73 -27.95 27.53
N SER A 692 13.61 -26.62 27.49
CA SER A 692 12.78 -25.92 26.52
C SER A 692 13.50 -25.90 25.16
N PRO A 693 12.88 -26.34 24.05
CA PRO A 693 13.57 -26.36 22.75
C PRO A 693 14.13 -24.98 22.39
N GLY A 694 15.39 -24.92 21.96
CA GLY A 694 16.04 -23.73 21.37
C GLY A 694 15.18 -23.06 20.31
N VAL A 695 15.25 -21.74 20.16
CA VAL A 695 14.52 -21.02 19.11
C VAL A 695 14.84 -21.62 17.72
N ARG A 696 16.09 -22.05 17.50
CA ARG A 696 16.55 -22.71 16.26
C ARG A 696 16.38 -24.24 16.23
N SER A 697 15.66 -24.84 17.17
CA SER A 697 15.48 -26.31 17.22
C SER A 697 14.62 -26.83 16.06
N GLY A 698 14.97 -28.03 15.54
CA GLY A 698 14.25 -28.62 14.40
C GLY A 698 12.74 -28.83 14.62
N LYS A 699 12.31 -29.09 15.87
CA LYS A 699 10.89 -29.21 16.22
C LYS A 699 10.14 -27.87 16.13
N LYS A 700 10.71 -26.78 16.64
CA LYS A 700 10.11 -25.43 16.52
C LYS A 700 10.11 -24.96 15.07
N ARG A 701 11.20 -25.18 14.34
CA ARG A 701 11.31 -24.88 12.90
C ARG A 701 10.21 -25.55 12.08
N MET A 702 9.98 -26.85 12.27
CA MET A 702 8.92 -27.58 11.53
C MET A 702 7.53 -27.01 11.82
N LYS A 703 7.24 -26.69 13.09
CA LYS A 703 5.95 -26.09 13.49
C LYS A 703 5.76 -24.71 12.87
N GLN A 704 6.81 -23.87 12.91
CA GLN A 704 6.80 -22.56 12.26
C GLN A 704 6.63 -22.70 10.75
N GLN A 705 7.33 -23.62 10.10
CA GLN A 705 7.24 -23.83 8.66
C GLN A 705 5.82 -24.20 8.24
N VAL A 706 5.17 -25.15 8.92
CA VAL A 706 3.76 -25.51 8.65
C VAL A 706 2.83 -24.31 8.84
N HIS A 707 3.01 -23.55 9.91
CA HIS A 707 2.26 -22.32 10.16
C HIS A 707 2.46 -21.32 9.02
N TRP A 708 3.70 -21.07 8.60
CA TRP A 708 4.03 -20.10 7.55
C TRP A 708 3.59 -20.53 6.16
N VAL A 709 3.67 -21.82 5.81
CA VAL A 709 3.10 -22.33 4.55
C VAL A 709 1.61 -22.06 4.53
N SER A 710 0.91 -22.39 5.61
CA SER A 710 -0.52 -22.10 5.75
C SER A 710 -0.82 -20.61 5.66
N SER A 711 -0.07 -19.74 6.35
CA SER A 711 -0.27 -18.29 6.35
C SER A 711 0.06 -17.65 4.99
N ALA A 712 1.12 -18.08 4.31
CA ALA A 712 1.50 -17.59 2.98
C ALA A 712 0.52 -18.04 1.87
N LEU A 713 -0.04 -19.25 1.99
CA LEU A 713 -1.13 -19.71 1.12
C LEU A 713 -2.44 -18.94 1.43
N ARG A 714 -2.75 -18.72 2.71
CA ARG A 714 -3.90 -17.91 3.15
C ARG A 714 -3.83 -16.49 2.60
N ALA A 715 -2.70 -15.79 2.73
CA ALA A 715 -2.47 -14.45 2.18
C ALA A 715 -2.62 -14.35 0.63
N ALA A 716 -2.78 -15.49 -0.05
CA ALA A 716 -3.07 -15.61 -1.48
C ALA A 716 -4.43 -16.28 -1.76
N SER A 717 -5.38 -16.22 -0.82
CA SER A 717 -6.66 -16.92 -0.88
C SER A 717 -7.87 -15.97 -0.86
N ASN A 718 -8.95 -16.46 -1.41
CA ASN A 718 -10.29 -15.89 -1.46
C ASN A 718 -11.21 -16.65 -0.50
N ARG A 719 -12.43 -16.17 -0.30
CA ARG A 719 -13.43 -16.84 0.55
C ARG A 719 -14.80 -16.92 -0.11
N ALA A 720 -15.53 -17.99 0.20
CA ALA A 720 -16.93 -18.15 -0.18
C ALA A 720 -17.75 -18.75 0.97
N VAL A 721 -19.05 -18.46 1.00
CA VAL A 721 -20.02 -19.16 1.86
C VAL A 721 -20.72 -20.22 1.01
N VAL A 722 -20.57 -21.48 1.41
CA VAL A 722 -20.95 -22.64 0.61
C VAL A 722 -21.81 -23.63 1.39
N TYR A 723 -22.49 -24.52 0.67
CA TYR A 723 -23.22 -25.67 1.23
C TYR A 723 -23.25 -26.83 0.22
N THR A 724 -23.31 -28.08 0.70
CA THR A 724 -23.33 -29.29 -0.15
C THR A 724 -24.74 -29.84 -0.37
N LYS A 725 -25.66 -29.57 0.57
CA LYS A 725 -27.05 -30.01 0.51
C LYS A 725 -27.97 -28.92 1.07
N ASN A 726 -29.20 -28.89 0.57
CA ASN A 726 -30.23 -28.02 1.12
C ASN A 726 -30.56 -28.41 2.57
N GLY A 727 -30.97 -27.43 3.38
CA GLY A 727 -31.35 -27.63 4.78
C GLY A 727 -31.41 -26.32 5.55
N ASP A 728 -31.46 -26.41 6.88
CA ASP A 728 -31.48 -25.24 7.77
C ASP A 728 -30.18 -24.42 7.59
N PRO A 729 -30.24 -23.15 7.14
CA PRO A 729 -29.07 -22.30 6.92
C PRO A 729 -28.16 -22.14 8.15
N THR A 730 -28.70 -22.30 9.36
CA THR A 730 -27.93 -22.26 10.61
C THR A 730 -27.03 -23.49 10.80
N SER A 731 -27.22 -24.54 9.99
CA SER A 731 -26.50 -25.81 10.09
C SER A 731 -25.74 -26.20 8.82
N VAL A 732 -26.24 -25.86 7.63
CA VAL A 732 -25.68 -26.35 6.36
C VAL A 732 -24.66 -25.42 5.72
N LEU A 733 -24.64 -24.13 6.09
CA LEU A 733 -23.69 -23.17 5.56
C LEU A 733 -22.32 -23.32 6.22
N THR A 734 -21.28 -23.18 5.40
CA THR A 734 -19.87 -23.26 5.79
C THR A 734 -19.09 -22.19 5.04
N ALA A 735 -18.18 -21.50 5.72
CA ALA A 735 -17.19 -20.65 5.08
C ALA A 735 -16.06 -21.54 4.52
N LEU A 736 -15.64 -21.26 3.29
CA LEU A 736 -14.60 -21.99 2.58
C LEU A 736 -13.56 -21.01 2.05
N THR A 737 -12.33 -21.16 2.51
CA THR A 737 -11.16 -20.49 1.92
C THR A 737 -10.72 -21.25 0.66
N HIS A 738 -10.44 -20.51 -0.41
CA HIS A 738 -10.01 -21.10 -1.69
C HIS A 738 -8.90 -20.26 -2.35
N PRO A 739 -8.07 -20.83 -3.24
CA PRO A 739 -6.97 -20.07 -3.84
C PRO A 739 -7.43 -18.85 -4.65
N GLN A 740 -6.49 -17.93 -4.90
CA GLN A 740 -6.67 -16.83 -5.85
C GLN A 740 -7.14 -17.32 -7.22
N LEU A 741 -7.99 -16.52 -7.87
CA LEU A 741 -8.44 -16.82 -9.21
C LEU A 741 -7.25 -16.73 -10.18
N PRO A 742 -7.13 -17.66 -11.14
CA PRO A 742 -6.19 -17.51 -12.23
C PRO A 742 -6.55 -16.29 -13.07
N SER A 743 -5.60 -15.81 -13.88
CA SER A 743 -5.89 -14.78 -14.88
C SER A 743 -7.03 -15.28 -15.79
N PRO A 744 -7.99 -14.41 -16.14
CA PRO A 744 -9.16 -14.81 -16.90
C PRO A 744 -8.77 -15.26 -18.30
N SER A 745 -9.53 -16.21 -18.84
CA SER A 745 -9.44 -16.57 -20.26
C SER A 745 -9.78 -15.37 -21.15
N PRO A 746 -9.43 -15.36 -22.44
CA PRO A 746 -9.79 -14.27 -23.35
C PRO A 746 -11.29 -13.91 -23.35
N SER A 747 -12.18 -14.87 -23.05
CA SER A 747 -13.64 -14.69 -23.04
C SER A 747 -14.27 -14.43 -21.66
N THR A 748 -13.47 -14.39 -20.58
CA THR A 748 -13.97 -14.20 -19.22
C THR A 748 -13.29 -13.01 -18.53
N LEU A 749 -13.77 -12.67 -17.34
CA LEU A 749 -13.18 -11.63 -16.50
C LEU A 749 -13.28 -12.01 -15.02
N ASN A 750 -12.40 -11.46 -14.21
CA ASN A 750 -12.42 -11.62 -12.76
C ASN A 750 -13.10 -10.40 -12.12
N ILE A 751 -13.99 -10.67 -11.17
CA ILE A 751 -14.66 -9.65 -10.35
C ILE A 751 -14.36 -9.87 -8.87
N LYS A 752 -14.41 -8.78 -8.10
CA LYS A 752 -14.38 -8.76 -6.63
C LYS A 752 -15.71 -8.22 -6.12
N PHE A 753 -16.42 -8.98 -5.29
CA PHE A 753 -17.65 -8.48 -4.67
C PHE A 753 -17.30 -7.46 -3.57
N LEU A 754 -17.95 -6.31 -3.60
CA LEU A 754 -17.82 -5.26 -2.59
C LEU A 754 -18.79 -5.51 -1.43
N LEU A 755 -20.05 -5.79 -1.76
CA LEU A 755 -21.11 -6.10 -0.81
C LEU A 755 -22.15 -7.04 -1.45
N ALA A 756 -22.67 -7.97 -0.66
CA ALA A 756 -23.74 -8.89 -1.06
C ALA A 756 -24.82 -8.99 0.04
N PRO A 757 -26.06 -8.56 -0.19
CA PRO A 757 -27.13 -8.68 0.80
C PRO A 757 -27.64 -10.12 0.97
N ILE A 758 -28.29 -10.35 2.11
CA ILE A 758 -29.06 -11.58 2.39
C ILE A 758 -30.54 -11.26 2.23
N ASN A 759 -31.20 -11.85 1.23
CA ASN A 759 -32.66 -11.75 1.04
C ASN A 759 -33.38 -13.00 1.54
N PRO A 760 -34.68 -12.90 1.86
CA PRO A 760 -35.51 -14.09 2.14
C PRO A 760 -35.47 -15.13 1.02
N ALA A 761 -35.32 -14.68 -0.24
CA ALA A 761 -35.16 -15.59 -1.37
C ALA A 761 -33.85 -16.42 -1.29
N ASP A 762 -32.75 -15.83 -0.84
CA ASP A 762 -31.47 -16.54 -0.69
C ASP A 762 -31.58 -17.64 0.40
N ILE A 763 -32.27 -17.33 1.50
CA ILE A 763 -32.57 -18.29 2.58
C ILE A 763 -33.41 -19.46 2.03
N ASN A 764 -34.49 -19.16 1.30
CA ASN A 764 -35.36 -20.18 0.70
C ASN A 764 -34.63 -21.07 -0.32
N VAL A 765 -33.60 -20.54 -0.99
CA VAL A 765 -32.74 -21.32 -1.91
C VAL A 765 -31.90 -22.31 -1.13
N VAL A 766 -31.29 -21.89 -0.02
CA VAL A 766 -30.53 -22.79 0.87
C VAL A 766 -31.45 -23.86 1.47
N GLU A 767 -32.65 -23.49 1.90
CA GLU A 767 -33.66 -24.43 2.41
C GLU A 767 -34.19 -25.42 1.35
N GLY A 768 -34.01 -25.12 0.06
CA GLY A 768 -34.45 -25.96 -1.06
C GLY A 768 -35.93 -25.80 -1.44
N VAL A 769 -36.60 -24.76 -0.94
CA VAL A 769 -38.02 -24.47 -1.23
C VAL A 769 -38.22 -23.41 -2.32
N TYR A 770 -37.14 -22.76 -2.77
CA TYR A 770 -37.20 -21.77 -3.84
C TYR A 770 -37.16 -22.39 -5.25
N PRO A 771 -37.94 -21.88 -6.23
CA PRO A 771 -38.01 -22.49 -7.57
C PRO A 771 -36.73 -22.41 -8.41
N ALA A 772 -35.85 -21.44 -8.15
CA ALA A 772 -34.59 -21.30 -8.89
C ALA A 772 -33.47 -22.10 -8.22
N LYS A 773 -32.80 -22.95 -9.01
CA LYS A 773 -31.68 -23.77 -8.54
C LYS A 773 -30.33 -23.10 -8.83
N PRO A 774 -29.43 -23.00 -7.84
CA PRO A 774 -28.04 -22.58 -8.07
C PRO A 774 -27.27 -23.65 -8.85
N GLN A 775 -26.15 -23.25 -9.44
CA GLN A 775 -25.23 -24.21 -10.07
C GLN A 775 -24.23 -24.75 -9.07
N LEU A 776 -23.95 -26.05 -9.20
CA LEU A 776 -22.82 -26.69 -8.52
C LEU A 776 -21.52 -26.07 -9.03
N THR A 777 -20.66 -25.73 -8.08
CA THR A 777 -19.31 -25.24 -8.30
C THR A 777 -18.35 -26.31 -7.83
N SER A 778 -17.49 -26.77 -8.73
CA SER A 778 -16.54 -27.87 -8.50
C SER A 778 -15.10 -27.45 -8.74
N SER A 779 -14.84 -26.15 -8.80
CA SER A 779 -13.57 -25.55 -9.19
C SER A 779 -13.10 -24.48 -8.22
N LEU A 780 -13.64 -24.45 -6.99
CA LEU A 780 -13.14 -23.54 -5.95
C LEU A 780 -11.82 -24.07 -5.41
N THR A 781 -11.73 -25.36 -5.11
CA THR A 781 -10.55 -26.03 -4.57
C THR A 781 -10.11 -27.18 -5.48
N GLN A 782 -8.85 -27.61 -5.36
CA GLN A 782 -8.33 -28.75 -6.13
C GLN A 782 -8.79 -30.10 -5.57
N SER A 783 -8.96 -30.21 -4.26
CA SER A 783 -9.42 -31.41 -3.56
C SER A 783 -10.28 -31.03 -2.34
N GLY A 784 -11.11 -31.97 -1.87
CA GLY A 784 -12.00 -31.72 -0.74
C GLY A 784 -13.18 -30.80 -1.07
N LEU A 785 -13.69 -30.07 -0.08
CA LEU A 785 -14.89 -29.23 -0.23
C LEU A 785 -14.67 -28.14 -1.30
N GLY A 786 -15.52 -28.10 -2.32
CA GLY A 786 -15.43 -27.15 -3.45
C GLY A 786 -14.65 -27.66 -4.66
N SER A 787 -14.19 -28.92 -4.63
CA SER A 787 -13.49 -29.59 -5.74
C SER A 787 -14.43 -30.44 -6.59
N ALA A 788 -13.88 -31.13 -7.60
CA ALA A 788 -14.61 -32.09 -8.42
C ALA A 788 -15.20 -33.24 -7.60
N ASP A 789 -14.50 -33.68 -6.53
CA ASP A 789 -14.91 -34.82 -5.70
C ASP A 789 -16.03 -34.44 -4.71
N THR A 790 -16.00 -33.19 -4.23
CA THR A 790 -16.99 -32.66 -3.29
C THR A 790 -17.47 -31.29 -3.76
N PRO A 791 -18.31 -31.23 -4.81
CA PRO A 791 -18.80 -29.98 -5.35
C PRO A 791 -19.77 -29.30 -4.39
N VAL A 792 -19.87 -27.96 -4.48
CA VAL A 792 -20.64 -27.13 -3.56
C VAL A 792 -21.55 -26.14 -4.27
N TYR A 793 -22.56 -25.65 -3.57
CA TYR A 793 -23.32 -24.47 -3.97
C TYR A 793 -22.75 -23.24 -3.25
N VAL A 794 -22.55 -22.14 -3.98
CA VAL A 794 -22.21 -20.84 -3.38
C VAL A 794 -23.50 -20.07 -3.12
N GLY A 795 -23.66 -19.52 -1.92
CA GLY A 795 -24.84 -18.75 -1.54
C GLY A 795 -24.92 -17.35 -2.18
N GLY A 796 -26.11 -16.76 -2.17
CA GLY A 796 -26.34 -15.37 -2.59
C GLY A 796 -26.73 -15.19 -4.07
N ASN A 797 -27.68 -14.29 -4.30
CA ASN A 797 -28.20 -13.96 -5.62
C ASN A 797 -27.78 -12.58 -6.13
N GLU A 798 -27.82 -11.54 -5.29
CA GLU A 798 -27.49 -10.16 -5.67
C GLU A 798 -26.23 -9.67 -4.97
N GLY A 799 -25.59 -8.65 -5.54
CA GLY A 799 -24.40 -8.03 -4.98
C GLY A 799 -23.77 -7.04 -5.96
N LEU A 800 -23.00 -6.11 -5.40
CA LEU A 800 -22.18 -5.17 -6.16
C LEU A 800 -20.77 -5.74 -6.26
N ALA A 801 -20.19 -5.70 -7.45
CA ALA A 801 -18.82 -6.11 -7.68
C ALA A 801 -18.04 -5.09 -8.51
N GLU A 802 -16.72 -5.12 -8.36
CA GLU A 802 -15.78 -4.37 -9.18
C GLU A 802 -14.99 -5.32 -10.10
N VAL A 803 -14.81 -4.94 -11.36
CA VAL A 803 -13.98 -5.69 -12.31
C VAL A 803 -12.50 -5.54 -11.93
N THR A 804 -11.80 -6.65 -11.66
CA THR A 804 -10.39 -6.65 -11.22
C THR A 804 -9.40 -6.99 -12.33
N GLU A 805 -9.81 -7.83 -13.30
CA GLU A 805 -9.00 -8.25 -14.43
C GLU A 805 -9.92 -8.64 -15.60
N VAL A 806 -9.51 -8.34 -16.84
CA VAL A 806 -10.33 -8.53 -18.04
C VAL A 806 -9.56 -9.38 -19.05
N GLY A 807 -10.20 -10.42 -19.59
CA GLY A 807 -9.64 -11.23 -20.67
C GLY A 807 -9.50 -10.44 -21.96
N SER A 808 -8.50 -10.75 -22.77
CA SER A 808 -8.14 -9.98 -23.97
C SER A 808 -9.24 -9.86 -25.04
N GLY A 809 -10.25 -10.74 -25.04
CA GLY A 809 -11.39 -10.74 -25.96
C GLY A 809 -12.69 -10.20 -25.36
N VAL A 810 -12.66 -9.62 -24.16
CA VAL A 810 -13.84 -9.01 -23.53
C VAL A 810 -13.92 -7.53 -23.91
N GLU A 811 -15.03 -7.14 -24.53
CA GLU A 811 -15.33 -5.77 -24.92
C GLU A 811 -16.37 -5.12 -23.97
N GLY A 812 -16.35 -3.79 -23.86
CA GLY A 812 -17.37 -3.02 -23.13
C GLY A 812 -17.23 -2.96 -21.59
N LEU A 813 -16.35 -3.76 -21.00
CA LEU A 813 -16.01 -3.73 -19.56
C LEU A 813 -14.50 -3.54 -19.36
N LYS A 814 -14.11 -2.75 -18.37
CA LYS A 814 -12.71 -2.53 -17.99
C LYS A 814 -12.48 -2.66 -16.49
N LYS A 815 -11.24 -2.89 -16.09
CA LYS A 815 -10.82 -2.88 -14.68
C LYS A 815 -11.30 -1.60 -13.98
N GLY A 816 -11.90 -1.74 -12.80
CA GLY A 816 -12.48 -0.66 -12.01
C GLY A 816 -13.95 -0.35 -12.30
N ASP A 817 -14.55 -0.96 -13.33
CA ASP A 817 -15.99 -0.80 -13.57
C ASP A 817 -16.81 -1.50 -12.46
N TRP A 818 -17.87 -0.84 -12.01
CA TRP A 818 -18.87 -1.41 -11.12
C TRP A 818 -19.90 -2.20 -11.91
N VAL A 819 -20.15 -3.42 -11.46
CA VAL A 819 -21.01 -4.40 -12.12
C VAL A 819 -21.89 -5.12 -11.11
N ILE A 820 -23.03 -5.60 -11.60
CA ILE A 820 -23.98 -6.41 -10.85
C ILE A 820 -24.28 -7.69 -11.63
N MET A 821 -24.73 -8.73 -10.92
CA MET A 821 -25.10 -10.00 -11.54
C MET A 821 -26.50 -9.90 -12.18
N THR A 822 -26.61 -10.24 -13.47
CA THR A 822 -27.91 -10.38 -14.15
C THR A 822 -28.46 -11.80 -14.08
N ARG A 823 -27.57 -12.75 -13.84
CA ARG A 823 -27.91 -14.17 -13.73
C ARG A 823 -28.48 -14.48 -12.34
N PRO A 824 -29.62 -15.19 -12.25
CA PRO A 824 -30.15 -15.61 -10.96
C PRO A 824 -29.26 -16.67 -10.30
N GLN A 825 -29.20 -16.64 -8.97
CA GLN A 825 -28.44 -17.54 -8.12
C GLN A 825 -26.96 -17.59 -8.52
N ALA A 826 -26.39 -16.41 -8.77
CA ALA A 826 -25.03 -16.23 -9.24
C ALA A 826 -23.97 -16.62 -8.21
N GLY A 827 -24.31 -16.86 -6.94
CA GLY A 827 -23.34 -17.18 -5.89
C GLY A 827 -22.50 -15.97 -5.51
N THR A 828 -23.16 -14.94 -4.96
CA THR A 828 -22.56 -13.63 -4.63
C THR A 828 -21.94 -13.56 -3.24
N TRP A 829 -22.17 -14.56 -2.37
CA TRP A 829 -21.51 -14.66 -1.06
C TRP A 829 -20.10 -15.23 -1.22
N SER A 830 -19.27 -14.51 -1.96
CA SER A 830 -17.86 -14.83 -2.21
C SER A 830 -17.07 -13.54 -2.35
N SER A 831 -15.76 -13.56 -2.04
CA SER A 831 -14.89 -12.40 -2.21
C SER A 831 -14.64 -12.12 -3.70
N ASN A 832 -14.45 -13.17 -4.52
CA ASN A 832 -14.07 -13.03 -5.93
C ASN A 832 -14.69 -14.12 -6.80
N LYS A 833 -14.95 -13.81 -8.07
CA LYS A 833 -15.48 -14.79 -9.03
C LYS A 833 -14.95 -14.58 -10.45
N ASN A 834 -14.70 -15.65 -11.19
CA ASN A 834 -14.52 -15.61 -12.65
C ASN A 834 -15.89 -15.76 -13.32
N VAL A 835 -16.22 -14.85 -14.24
CA VAL A 835 -17.55 -14.77 -14.85
C VAL A 835 -17.47 -14.45 -16.34
N SER A 836 -18.50 -14.82 -17.09
CA SER A 836 -18.70 -14.34 -18.45
C SER A 836 -19.19 -12.89 -18.42
N PRO A 837 -18.75 -12.01 -19.34
CA PRO A 837 -19.29 -10.65 -19.46
C PRO A 837 -20.81 -10.63 -19.71
N ARG A 838 -21.40 -11.71 -20.25
CA ARG A 838 -22.85 -11.83 -20.49
C ARG A 838 -23.68 -11.96 -19.21
N GLU A 839 -23.05 -12.29 -18.09
CA GLU A 839 -23.70 -12.46 -16.79
C GLU A 839 -23.69 -11.17 -15.95
N LEU A 840 -23.18 -10.08 -16.53
CA LEU A 840 -22.97 -8.81 -15.86
C LEU A 840 -23.73 -7.68 -16.53
N LEU A 841 -24.14 -6.73 -15.71
CA LEU A 841 -24.61 -5.43 -16.14
C LEU A 841 -23.75 -4.35 -15.47
N LYS A 842 -23.30 -3.38 -16.26
CA LYS A 842 -22.54 -2.25 -15.75
C LYS A 842 -23.47 -1.29 -15.01
N VAL A 843 -23.05 -0.86 -13.83
CA VAL A 843 -23.75 0.17 -13.04
C VAL A 843 -22.89 1.43 -13.03
N PRO A 844 -23.46 2.62 -13.33
CA PRO A 844 -22.74 3.87 -13.21
C PRO A 844 -22.32 4.11 -11.76
N ARG A 845 -21.00 4.14 -11.50
CA ARG A 845 -20.45 4.55 -10.21
C ARG A 845 -20.72 6.02 -9.92
N GLU A 846 -20.77 6.83 -10.98
CA GLU A 846 -21.12 8.24 -10.93
C GLU A 846 -22.12 8.54 -12.06
N LEU A 847 -23.14 9.33 -11.74
CA LEU A 847 -24.14 9.79 -12.69
C LEU A 847 -24.50 11.25 -12.34
N ASP A 848 -24.33 12.17 -13.27
CA ASP A 848 -24.65 13.59 -13.10
C ASP A 848 -24.03 14.23 -11.83
N GLY A 849 -22.79 13.85 -11.49
CA GLY A 849 -22.07 14.32 -10.30
C GLY A 849 -22.45 13.62 -8.98
N PHE A 850 -23.45 12.73 -8.99
CA PHE A 850 -23.80 11.88 -7.86
C PHE A 850 -22.97 10.60 -7.86
N LYS A 851 -22.34 10.28 -6.73
CA LYS A 851 -21.61 9.03 -6.52
C LYS A 851 -22.51 8.01 -5.84
N LEU A 852 -22.69 6.86 -6.49
CA LEU A 852 -23.46 5.76 -5.94
C LEU A 852 -22.69 5.12 -4.77
N ASP A 853 -23.35 4.97 -3.62
CA ASP A 853 -22.78 4.24 -2.49
C ASP A 853 -22.86 2.71 -2.68
N GLU A 854 -21.99 1.97 -1.97
CA GLU A 854 -21.89 0.52 -2.14
C GLU A 854 -23.18 -0.22 -1.76
N VAL A 855 -23.93 0.27 -0.77
CA VAL A 855 -25.14 -0.41 -0.26
C VAL A 855 -26.29 -0.26 -1.26
N SER A 856 -26.47 0.95 -1.79
CA SER A 856 -27.40 1.20 -2.88
C SER A 856 -27.06 0.33 -4.09
N GLY A 857 -25.79 0.30 -4.50
CA GLY A 857 -25.34 -0.56 -5.61
C GLY A 857 -25.56 -2.05 -5.35
N ALA A 858 -25.34 -2.54 -4.12
CA ALA A 858 -25.45 -3.96 -3.79
C ALA A 858 -26.89 -4.48 -3.69
N THR A 859 -27.86 -3.58 -3.50
CA THR A 859 -29.28 -3.93 -3.31
C THR A 859 -30.16 -3.57 -4.50
N ILE A 860 -29.62 -2.88 -5.52
CA ILE A 860 -30.39 -2.27 -6.62
C ILE A 860 -31.11 -3.30 -7.51
N THR A 861 -30.57 -4.51 -7.62
CA THR A 861 -31.00 -5.48 -8.63
C THR A 861 -32.27 -6.24 -8.28
N VAL A 862 -32.55 -6.45 -6.99
CA VAL A 862 -33.72 -7.18 -6.54
C VAL A 862 -34.77 -6.23 -5.99
N ASN A 863 -34.52 -5.56 -4.86
CA ASN A 863 -35.61 -4.91 -4.12
C ASN A 863 -36.16 -3.65 -4.82
N PRO A 864 -35.32 -2.65 -5.20
CA PRO A 864 -35.80 -1.46 -5.92
C PRO A 864 -36.31 -1.78 -7.34
N ALA A 865 -35.65 -2.70 -8.05
CA ALA A 865 -36.10 -3.18 -9.35
C ALA A 865 -37.49 -3.81 -9.28
N THR A 866 -37.74 -4.66 -8.28
CA THR A 866 -39.05 -5.29 -8.06
C THR A 866 -40.12 -4.25 -7.79
N ALA A 867 -39.86 -3.27 -6.92
CA ALA A 867 -40.79 -2.19 -6.62
C ALA A 867 -41.13 -1.36 -7.86
N TYR A 868 -40.11 -0.92 -8.61
CA TYR A 868 -40.30 -0.12 -9.83
C TYR A 868 -41.14 -0.86 -10.87
N ASN A 869 -40.77 -2.11 -11.18
CA ASN A 869 -41.43 -2.89 -12.23
C ASN A 869 -42.89 -3.20 -11.87
N MET A 870 -43.20 -3.48 -10.59
CA MET A 870 -44.60 -3.69 -10.17
C MET A 870 -45.47 -2.44 -10.26
N ILE A 871 -44.91 -1.26 -9.99
CA ILE A 871 -45.62 0.02 -10.14
C ILE A 871 -45.81 0.36 -11.63
N HIS A 872 -44.84 -0.01 -12.48
CA HIS A 872 -44.78 0.41 -13.87
C HIS A 872 -45.51 -0.53 -14.85
N ASP A 873 -45.39 -1.85 -14.69
CA ASP A 873 -45.72 -2.81 -15.77
C ASP A 873 -47.18 -3.30 -15.79
N PHE A 874 -47.94 -3.11 -14.71
CA PHE A 874 -49.28 -3.72 -14.57
C PHE A 874 -50.44 -2.75 -14.83
N THR A 875 -50.29 -1.49 -14.45
CA THR A 875 -51.32 -0.46 -14.67
C THR A 875 -50.69 0.92 -14.67
N THR A 876 -51.27 1.86 -15.41
CA THR A 876 -50.78 3.25 -15.44
C THR A 876 -51.40 4.02 -14.28
N LEU A 877 -50.59 4.42 -13.31
CA LEU A 877 -50.98 5.29 -12.19
C LEU A 877 -50.58 6.74 -12.48
N GLN A 878 -51.50 7.66 -12.23
CA GLN A 878 -51.29 9.11 -12.33
C GLN A 878 -50.96 9.70 -10.95
N GLU A 879 -50.46 10.94 -10.94
CA GLU A 879 -50.31 11.70 -9.70
C GLU A 879 -51.65 11.81 -8.95
N GLY A 880 -51.63 11.54 -7.64
CA GLY A 880 -52.83 11.49 -6.80
C GLY A 880 -53.56 10.14 -6.79
N ASP A 881 -53.25 9.20 -7.70
CA ASP A 881 -53.79 7.85 -7.63
C ASP A 881 -53.27 7.10 -6.40
N TRP A 882 -54.02 6.08 -5.96
CA TRP A 882 -53.69 5.27 -4.80
C TRP A 882 -53.25 3.86 -5.21
N LEU A 883 -52.23 3.35 -4.51
CA LEU A 883 -51.90 1.93 -4.44
C LEU A 883 -51.99 1.42 -3.00
N VAL A 884 -52.25 0.12 -2.85
CA VAL A 884 -52.30 -0.56 -1.55
C VAL A 884 -51.25 -1.68 -1.49
N GLN A 885 -50.60 -1.86 -0.34
CA GLN A 885 -49.64 -2.95 -0.15
C GLN A 885 -49.66 -3.57 1.25
N ASN A 886 -49.31 -4.85 1.33
CA ASN A 886 -48.99 -5.54 2.58
C ASN A 886 -47.49 -5.78 2.72
N GLY A 887 -47.01 -5.98 3.96
CA GLY A 887 -45.59 -6.12 4.24
C GLY A 887 -44.78 -4.86 3.95
N ALA A 888 -45.36 -3.68 4.19
CA ALA A 888 -44.79 -2.40 3.81
C ALA A 888 -43.44 -2.08 4.48
N ASN A 889 -43.13 -2.72 5.61
CA ASN A 889 -41.83 -2.58 6.27
C ASN A 889 -40.71 -3.44 5.65
N SER A 890 -41.01 -4.23 4.62
CA SER A 890 -40.00 -4.97 3.85
C SER A 890 -39.14 -4.03 2.98
N ALA A 891 -37.96 -4.48 2.56
CA ALA A 891 -37.11 -3.69 1.67
C ALA A 891 -37.80 -3.31 0.34
N VAL A 892 -38.61 -4.22 -0.22
CA VAL A 892 -39.44 -3.92 -1.40
C VAL A 892 -40.53 -2.91 -1.05
N GLY A 893 -41.23 -3.08 0.07
CA GLY A 893 -42.32 -2.19 0.46
C GLY A 893 -41.87 -0.76 0.76
N GLN A 894 -40.69 -0.59 1.37
CA GLN A 894 -40.04 0.70 1.55
C GLN A 894 -39.64 1.34 0.22
N ALA A 895 -39.14 0.56 -0.74
CA ALA A 895 -38.85 1.07 -2.09
C ALA A 895 -40.14 1.45 -2.85
N VAL A 896 -41.24 0.71 -2.68
CA VAL A 896 -42.56 1.06 -3.23
C VAL A 896 -43.02 2.41 -2.69
N ILE A 897 -42.91 2.63 -1.37
CA ILE A 897 -43.28 3.90 -0.73
C ILE A 897 -42.52 5.07 -1.36
N GLN A 898 -41.20 4.96 -1.44
CA GLN A 898 -40.33 6.01 -1.95
C GLN A 898 -40.57 6.30 -3.44
N ILE A 899 -40.66 5.25 -4.28
CA ILE A 899 -40.92 5.39 -5.71
C ILE A 899 -42.31 5.95 -5.98
N ALA A 900 -43.32 5.55 -5.20
CA ALA A 900 -44.67 6.10 -5.30
C ALA A 900 -44.68 7.59 -4.92
N ALA A 901 -44.04 7.97 -3.82
CA ALA A 901 -43.91 9.36 -3.39
C ALA A 901 -43.21 10.22 -4.45
N ALA A 902 -42.13 9.73 -5.05
CA ALA A 902 -41.41 10.40 -6.13
C ALA A 902 -42.25 10.60 -7.41
N LYS A 903 -43.30 9.80 -7.58
CA LYS A 903 -44.27 9.88 -8.69
C LYS A 903 -45.58 10.59 -8.30
N GLY A 904 -45.69 11.09 -7.07
CA GLY A 904 -46.93 11.70 -6.56
C GLY A 904 -48.07 10.70 -6.33
N ILE A 905 -47.80 9.40 -6.29
CA ILE A 905 -48.77 8.34 -6.04
C ILE A 905 -48.93 8.15 -4.52
N LYS A 906 -50.18 8.07 -4.05
CA LYS A 906 -50.51 7.85 -2.64
C LYS A 906 -50.46 6.37 -2.27
N THR A 907 -50.08 6.07 -1.04
CA THR A 907 -49.87 4.67 -0.59
C THR A 907 -50.66 4.34 0.67
N LEU A 908 -51.41 3.24 0.62
CA LEU A 908 -52.02 2.61 1.78
C LEU A 908 -51.21 1.36 2.17
N ASN A 909 -50.58 1.41 3.34
CA ASN A 909 -49.51 0.50 3.72
C ASN A 909 -49.90 -0.32 4.95
N PHE A 910 -49.89 -1.64 4.84
CA PHE A 910 -50.20 -2.55 5.95
C PHE A 910 -48.95 -3.26 6.49
N VAL A 911 -48.82 -3.28 7.82
CA VAL A 911 -47.76 -3.96 8.56
C VAL A 911 -48.33 -4.80 9.70
N ARG A 912 -47.54 -5.75 10.21
CA ARG A 912 -47.91 -6.50 11.42
C ARG A 912 -47.85 -5.58 12.65
N ASN A 913 -48.84 -5.73 13.54
CA ASN A 913 -48.86 -5.09 14.86
C ASN A 913 -47.63 -5.50 15.70
N ARG A 914 -47.09 -4.56 16.48
CA ARG A 914 -45.84 -4.70 17.25
C ARG A 914 -45.71 -3.57 18.28
N ASP A 915 -44.92 -3.83 19.33
CA ASP A 915 -44.71 -2.86 20.43
C ASP A 915 -44.15 -1.51 19.95
N ASN A 916 -43.30 -1.52 18.93
CA ASN A 916 -42.71 -0.31 18.34
C ASN A 916 -43.45 0.21 17.08
N PHE A 917 -44.77 -0.04 16.96
CA PHE A 917 -45.53 0.37 15.77
C PHE A 917 -45.48 1.89 15.50
N SER A 918 -45.52 2.72 16.53
CA SER A 918 -45.46 4.18 16.39
C SER A 918 -44.16 4.66 15.74
N GLU A 919 -43.02 4.09 16.13
CA GLU A 919 -41.70 4.40 15.56
C GLU A 919 -41.63 3.95 14.10
N LEU A 920 -42.09 2.73 13.81
CA LEU A 920 -42.15 2.20 12.45
C LEU A 920 -43.05 3.05 11.55
N LYS A 921 -44.20 3.48 12.07
CA LYS A 921 -45.13 4.35 11.33
C LYS A 921 -44.46 5.69 11.01
N ALA A 922 -43.76 6.30 11.96
CA ALA A 922 -43.00 7.52 11.73
C ALA A 922 -41.90 7.31 10.67
N GLN A 923 -41.17 6.20 10.75
CA GLN A 923 -40.14 5.83 9.77
C GLN A 923 -40.71 5.65 8.36
N LEU A 924 -41.79 4.88 8.20
CA LEU A 924 -42.39 4.68 6.87
C LEU A 924 -42.99 5.98 6.32
N THR A 925 -43.52 6.85 7.20
CA THR A 925 -44.03 8.17 6.81
C THR A 925 -42.90 9.09 6.35
N SER A 926 -41.72 9.07 7.01
CA SER A 926 -40.56 9.87 6.57
C SER A 926 -40.00 9.41 5.23
N LEU A 927 -40.22 8.15 4.84
CA LEU A 927 -39.93 7.63 3.51
C LEU A 927 -40.97 8.04 2.44
N GLY A 928 -42.09 8.66 2.83
CA GLY A 928 -43.15 9.12 1.93
C GLY A 928 -44.46 8.33 1.99
N ALA A 929 -44.65 7.46 2.98
CA ALA A 929 -45.91 6.72 3.12
C ALA A 929 -47.08 7.67 3.40
N THR A 930 -48.19 7.52 2.68
CA THR A 930 -49.38 8.37 2.90
C THR A 930 -50.18 7.91 4.11
N THR A 931 -50.42 6.60 4.22
CA THR A 931 -51.13 6.02 5.36
C THR A 931 -50.52 4.68 5.72
N VAL A 932 -50.26 4.46 7.01
CA VAL A 932 -49.69 3.23 7.56
C VAL A 932 -50.62 2.70 8.66
N LEU A 933 -51.05 1.46 8.49
CA LEU A 933 -52.01 0.76 9.33
C LEU A 933 -51.52 -0.66 9.66
N THR A 934 -52.08 -1.23 10.71
CA THR A 934 -51.90 -2.63 11.11
C THR A 934 -52.88 -3.55 10.39
N TYR A 935 -52.61 -4.86 10.40
CA TYR A 935 -53.59 -5.86 9.94
C TYR A 935 -54.85 -5.92 10.81
N ASP A 936 -54.77 -5.54 12.08
CA ASP A 936 -55.94 -5.46 12.97
C ASP A 936 -56.89 -4.34 12.51
N GLU A 937 -56.33 -3.18 12.14
CA GLU A 937 -57.08 -2.08 11.52
C GLU A 937 -57.64 -2.44 10.15
N LEU A 938 -56.95 -3.30 9.38
CA LEU A 938 -57.46 -3.82 8.10
C LEU A 938 -58.72 -4.68 8.29
N ALA A 939 -58.84 -5.38 9.41
CA ALA A 939 -60.01 -6.21 9.72
C ALA A 939 -61.23 -5.39 10.18
N ASP A 940 -61.04 -4.11 10.55
CA ASP A 940 -62.14 -3.21 10.93
C ASP A 940 -62.98 -2.80 9.71
N LYS A 941 -64.29 -3.07 9.78
CA LYS A 941 -65.25 -2.71 8.73
C LYS A 941 -65.33 -1.19 8.50
N SER A 942 -65.02 -0.37 9.51
CA SER A 942 -65.03 1.10 9.41
C SER A 942 -63.98 1.62 8.43
N LEU A 943 -62.89 0.87 8.21
CA LEU A 943 -61.79 1.27 7.34
C LEU A 943 -62.24 1.55 5.90
N ARG A 944 -63.23 0.82 5.37
CA ARG A 944 -63.73 1.03 4.00
C ARG A 944 -64.32 2.44 3.82
N GLY A 945 -64.99 2.97 4.84
CA GLY A 945 -65.50 4.34 4.83
C GLY A 945 -64.36 5.36 4.78
N LYS A 946 -63.34 5.18 5.62
CA LYS A 946 -62.15 6.03 5.66
C LYS A 946 -61.36 6.00 4.35
N VAL A 947 -61.17 4.82 3.76
CA VAL A 947 -60.49 4.68 2.46
C VAL A 947 -61.27 5.42 1.37
N LYS A 948 -62.60 5.31 1.35
CA LYS A 948 -63.44 6.04 0.39
C LYS A 948 -63.31 7.56 0.55
N GLU A 949 -63.21 8.04 1.79
CA GLU A 949 -62.96 9.45 2.09
C GLU A 949 -61.56 9.89 1.61
N TRP A 950 -60.51 9.15 1.96
CA TRP A 950 -59.12 9.48 1.56
C TRP A 950 -58.89 9.43 0.05
N THR A 951 -59.64 8.61 -0.68
CA THR A 951 -59.52 8.49 -2.14
C THR A 951 -60.52 9.35 -2.92
N ASP A 952 -61.31 10.21 -2.27
CA ASP A 952 -62.42 10.96 -2.88
C ASP A 952 -63.40 10.06 -3.66
N GLY A 953 -63.59 8.83 -3.19
CA GLY A 953 -64.41 7.81 -3.84
C GLY A 953 -63.77 7.17 -5.07
N LYS A 954 -62.56 7.57 -5.48
CA LYS A 954 -61.81 6.91 -6.56
C LYS A 954 -61.34 5.53 -6.11
N GLY A 955 -61.42 4.54 -7.01
CA GLY A 955 -60.99 3.17 -6.73
C GLY A 955 -59.47 3.00 -6.74
N ILE A 956 -58.94 2.23 -5.79
CA ILE A 956 -57.51 1.84 -5.78
C ILE A 956 -57.26 0.86 -6.94
N ARG A 957 -56.30 1.16 -7.82
CA ARG A 957 -56.08 0.39 -9.06
C ARG A 957 -54.97 -0.66 -8.96
N LEU A 958 -54.08 -0.55 -7.97
CA LEU A 958 -52.95 -1.47 -7.79
C LEU A 958 -52.85 -1.95 -6.33
N GLY A 959 -52.80 -3.26 -6.15
CA GLY A 959 -52.54 -3.94 -4.88
C GLY A 959 -51.28 -4.79 -4.97
N LEU A 960 -50.35 -4.64 -4.03
CA LEU A 960 -49.09 -5.37 -3.99
C LEU A 960 -49.07 -6.34 -2.80
N ASN A 961 -48.84 -7.62 -3.10
CA ASN A 961 -48.90 -8.71 -2.13
C ASN A 961 -47.58 -9.47 -2.02
N CYS A 962 -47.00 -9.49 -0.81
CA CYS A 962 -45.92 -10.41 -0.43
C CYS A 962 -46.26 -11.36 0.72
N VAL A 963 -47.42 -11.21 1.37
CA VAL A 963 -47.76 -11.96 2.58
C VAL A 963 -48.59 -13.20 2.27
N GLY A 964 -49.68 -13.08 1.51
CA GLY A 964 -50.66 -14.15 1.31
C GLY A 964 -51.74 -14.22 2.40
N GLY A 965 -52.52 -15.30 2.43
CA GLY A 965 -53.53 -15.55 3.46
C GLY A 965 -54.68 -14.54 3.55
N LYS A 966 -55.40 -14.59 4.68
CA LYS A 966 -56.61 -13.79 4.97
C LYS A 966 -56.37 -12.29 4.87
N ASP A 967 -55.22 -11.79 5.32
CA ASP A 967 -54.92 -10.36 5.28
C ASP A 967 -54.88 -9.83 3.85
N THR A 968 -54.34 -10.63 2.92
CA THR A 968 -54.36 -10.30 1.49
C THR A 968 -55.78 -10.32 0.93
N THR A 969 -56.60 -11.29 1.34
CA THR A 969 -58.02 -11.36 0.96
C THR A 969 -58.78 -10.09 1.37
N LEU A 970 -58.56 -9.60 2.59
CA LEU A 970 -59.16 -8.36 3.09
C LEU A 970 -58.64 -7.13 2.34
N MET A 971 -57.32 -7.04 2.15
CA MET A 971 -56.69 -5.95 1.39
C MET A 971 -57.24 -5.87 -0.05
N THR A 972 -57.46 -7.01 -0.70
CA THR A 972 -57.99 -7.08 -2.07
C THR A 972 -59.37 -6.43 -2.18
N GLN A 973 -60.18 -6.48 -1.13
CA GLN A 973 -61.53 -5.88 -1.14
C GLN A 973 -61.50 -4.34 -1.22
N LEU A 974 -60.37 -3.71 -0.90
CA LEU A 974 -60.14 -2.27 -1.04
C LEU A 974 -59.90 -1.83 -2.49
N LEU A 975 -59.62 -2.77 -3.40
CA LEU A 975 -59.42 -2.46 -4.82
C LEU A 975 -60.74 -2.01 -5.49
N GLY A 976 -60.60 -1.07 -6.41
CA GLY A 976 -61.68 -0.53 -7.24
C GLY A 976 -62.01 -1.41 -8.45
N GLN A 977 -62.77 -0.83 -9.38
CA GLN A 977 -63.03 -1.42 -10.69
C GLN A 977 -61.71 -1.58 -11.46
N ASP A 978 -61.57 -2.70 -12.18
CA ASP A 978 -60.40 -3.03 -13.01
C ASP A 978 -59.07 -3.00 -12.22
N GLY A 979 -59.13 -3.34 -10.93
CA GLY A 979 -57.97 -3.37 -10.04
C GLY A 979 -57.04 -4.54 -10.34
N HIS A 980 -55.73 -4.30 -10.16
CA HIS A 980 -54.68 -5.30 -10.33
C HIS A 980 -54.11 -5.71 -8.97
N LEU A 981 -54.14 -7.00 -8.65
CA LEU A 981 -53.45 -7.58 -7.49
C LEU A 981 -52.18 -8.30 -7.97
N VAL A 982 -51.01 -7.77 -7.65
CA VAL A 982 -49.71 -8.32 -8.04
C VAL A 982 -49.08 -9.03 -6.85
N THR A 983 -48.90 -10.35 -6.96
CA THR A 983 -48.26 -11.18 -5.94
C THR A 983 -46.81 -11.45 -6.29
N TYR A 984 -45.88 -11.06 -5.42
CA TYR A 984 -44.43 -11.25 -5.60
C TYR A 984 -43.77 -12.03 -4.44
N GLY A 985 -44.54 -12.41 -3.44
CA GLY A 985 -44.07 -13.20 -2.29
C GLY A 985 -45.21 -13.91 -1.56
N ALA A 986 -44.85 -14.85 -0.68
CA ALA A 986 -45.77 -15.66 0.10
C ALA A 986 -45.28 -15.87 1.54
N MET A 987 -44.95 -14.77 2.24
CA MET A 987 -44.27 -14.82 3.55
C MET A 987 -45.08 -15.53 4.65
N SER A 988 -46.42 -15.57 4.56
CA SER A 988 -47.26 -16.31 5.51
C SER A 988 -47.28 -17.83 5.28
N LYS A 989 -46.83 -18.29 4.10
CA LYS A 989 -47.00 -19.66 3.61
C LYS A 989 -48.46 -20.15 3.56
N GLN A 990 -49.44 -19.26 3.74
CA GLN A 990 -50.87 -19.56 3.66
C GLN A 990 -51.37 -19.44 2.22
N PRO A 991 -52.37 -20.24 1.81
CA PRO A 991 -52.96 -20.13 0.49
C PRO A 991 -53.61 -18.76 0.28
N LEU A 992 -53.53 -18.24 -0.95
CA LEU A 992 -54.21 -17.01 -1.35
C LEU A 992 -55.64 -17.35 -1.80
N SER A 993 -56.64 -16.95 -0.99
CA SER A 993 -58.06 -17.09 -1.33
C SER A 993 -58.64 -15.74 -1.74
N LEU A 994 -59.07 -15.59 -2.99
CA LEU A 994 -59.61 -14.34 -3.52
C LEU A 994 -61.14 -14.43 -3.67
N PRO A 995 -61.92 -13.41 -3.25
CA PRO A 995 -63.38 -13.49 -3.32
C PRO A 995 -63.88 -13.47 -4.77
N THR A 996 -64.66 -14.48 -5.17
CA THR A 996 -65.28 -14.58 -6.50
C THR A 996 -66.02 -13.31 -6.94
N PRO A 997 -66.78 -12.60 -6.07
CA PRO A 997 -67.45 -11.35 -6.46
C PRO A 997 -66.50 -10.25 -6.96
N MET A 998 -65.23 -10.24 -6.53
CA MET A 998 -64.25 -9.26 -7.00
C MET A 998 -63.90 -9.47 -8.48
N PHE A 999 -63.89 -10.72 -8.96
CA PHE A 999 -63.69 -11.02 -10.37
C PHE A 999 -64.93 -10.69 -11.19
N ILE A 1000 -66.11 -11.11 -10.73
CA ILE A 1000 -67.36 -10.96 -11.48
C ILE A 1000 -67.79 -9.50 -11.59
N PHE A 1001 -67.75 -8.74 -10.48
CA PHE A 1001 -68.36 -7.40 -10.43
C PHE A 1001 -67.35 -6.25 -10.49
N LYS A 1002 -66.08 -6.49 -10.12
CA LYS A 1002 -65.02 -5.47 -10.18
C LYS A 1002 -63.95 -5.75 -11.24
N ASN A 1003 -64.06 -6.84 -12.00
CA ASN A 1003 -63.07 -7.25 -13.00
C ASN A 1003 -61.63 -7.29 -12.42
N LEU A 1004 -61.48 -7.86 -11.22
CA LEU A 1004 -60.17 -8.01 -10.58
C LEU A 1004 -59.22 -8.83 -11.47
N GLN A 1005 -58.00 -8.32 -11.66
CA GLN A 1005 -56.93 -9.05 -12.34
C GLN A 1005 -55.85 -9.45 -11.34
N ALA A 1006 -55.59 -10.75 -11.22
CA ALA A 1006 -54.57 -11.28 -10.31
C ALA A 1006 -53.33 -11.76 -11.09
N HIS A 1007 -52.15 -11.27 -10.69
CA HIS A 1007 -50.88 -11.48 -11.38
C HIS A 1007 -49.82 -12.03 -10.45
N GLY A 1008 -48.87 -12.80 -11.01
CA GLY A 1008 -47.62 -13.16 -10.35
C GLY A 1008 -46.46 -12.33 -10.91
N PHE A 1009 -45.62 -11.77 -10.04
CA PHE A 1009 -44.40 -11.07 -10.44
C PHE A 1009 -43.16 -11.78 -9.91
N TRP A 1010 -42.17 -11.98 -10.79
CA TRP A 1010 -40.89 -12.57 -10.42
C TRP A 1010 -39.74 -11.82 -11.11
N GLN A 1011 -38.93 -11.12 -10.33
CA GLN A 1011 -37.84 -10.28 -10.85
C GLN A 1011 -36.84 -11.06 -11.73
N SER A 1012 -36.51 -12.31 -11.38
CA SER A 1012 -35.62 -13.11 -12.22
C SER A 1012 -36.24 -13.47 -13.57
N ARG A 1013 -37.57 -13.61 -13.66
CA ARG A 1013 -38.28 -13.78 -14.95
C ARG A 1013 -38.21 -12.50 -15.76
N TRP A 1014 -38.38 -11.34 -15.12
CA TRP A 1014 -38.28 -10.03 -15.78
C TRP A 1014 -36.91 -9.86 -16.45
N TYR A 1015 -35.81 -10.12 -15.74
CA TYR A 1015 -34.46 -10.06 -16.33
C TYR A 1015 -34.27 -11.05 -17.48
N LYS A 1016 -34.82 -12.27 -17.39
CA LYS A 1016 -34.73 -13.26 -18.50
C LYS A 1016 -35.48 -12.85 -19.75
N GLN A 1017 -36.54 -12.05 -19.63
CA GLN A 1017 -37.41 -11.67 -20.74
C GLN A 1017 -37.01 -10.34 -21.39
N ARG A 1018 -36.15 -9.55 -20.74
CA ARG A 1018 -35.76 -8.19 -21.18
C ARG A 1018 -34.31 -8.17 -21.64
N GLY A 1019 -34.03 -7.44 -22.72
CA GLY A 1019 -32.68 -7.33 -23.27
C GLY A 1019 -31.77 -6.44 -22.40
N PRO A 1020 -30.42 -6.52 -22.56
CA PRO A 1020 -29.48 -5.74 -21.77
C PRO A 1020 -29.73 -4.22 -21.78
N ALA A 1021 -30.25 -3.67 -22.87
CA ALA A 1021 -30.61 -2.26 -22.98
C ALA A 1021 -31.73 -1.87 -22.01
N GLU A 1022 -32.83 -2.63 -21.96
CA GLU A 1022 -33.95 -2.37 -21.05
C GLU A 1022 -33.54 -2.55 -19.58
N GLN A 1023 -32.67 -3.53 -19.30
CA GLN A 1023 -32.11 -3.74 -17.97
C GLN A 1023 -31.20 -2.56 -17.55
N GLY A 1024 -30.36 -2.08 -18.47
CA GLY A 1024 -29.52 -0.90 -18.27
C GLY A 1024 -30.33 0.37 -18.01
N GLU A 1025 -31.42 0.57 -18.76
CA GLU A 1025 -32.33 1.70 -18.55
C GLU A 1025 -33.04 1.63 -17.18
N LEU A 1026 -33.42 0.43 -16.72
CA LEU A 1026 -33.92 0.25 -15.36
C LEU A 1026 -32.88 0.67 -14.32
N MET A 1027 -31.63 0.20 -14.44
CA MET A 1027 -30.57 0.58 -13.50
C MET A 1027 -30.33 2.09 -13.51
N LYS A 1028 -30.27 2.70 -14.69
CA LYS A 1028 -30.10 4.14 -14.85
C LYS A 1028 -31.23 4.92 -14.15
N LYS A 1029 -32.49 4.52 -14.33
CA LYS A 1029 -33.64 5.16 -13.67
C LYS A 1029 -33.57 5.02 -12.15
N LEU A 1030 -33.19 3.86 -11.63
CA LEU A 1030 -33.05 3.65 -10.18
C LEU A 1030 -31.93 4.53 -9.60
N VAL A 1031 -30.78 4.61 -10.27
CA VAL A 1031 -29.68 5.51 -9.88
C VAL A 1031 -30.11 6.98 -9.96
N GLN A 1032 -30.97 7.37 -10.91
CA GLN A 1032 -31.54 8.72 -10.99
C GLN A 1032 -32.49 9.05 -9.83
N PHE A 1033 -33.27 8.08 -9.34
CA PHE A 1033 -34.05 8.30 -8.11
C PHE A 1033 -33.13 8.50 -6.90
N MET A 1034 -32.06 7.69 -6.81
CA MET A 1034 -31.07 7.80 -5.74
C MET A 1034 -30.33 9.14 -5.78
N SER A 1035 -29.93 9.61 -6.97
CA SER A 1035 -29.21 10.88 -7.13
C SER A 1035 -30.03 12.10 -6.73
N LYS A 1036 -31.36 12.01 -6.86
CA LYS A 1036 -32.31 13.04 -6.43
C LYS A 1036 -32.73 12.92 -4.95
N GLY A 1037 -32.17 11.96 -4.20
CA GLY A 1037 -32.58 11.68 -2.82
C GLY A 1037 -34.01 11.11 -2.71
N GLN A 1038 -34.57 10.62 -3.81
CA GLN A 1038 -35.95 10.09 -3.89
C GLN A 1038 -36.03 8.60 -3.61
N LEU A 1039 -34.88 7.92 -3.52
CA LEU A 1039 -34.77 6.50 -3.20
C LEU A 1039 -33.50 6.27 -2.40
N SER A 1040 -33.64 5.75 -1.19
CA SER A 1040 -32.55 5.36 -0.31
C SER A 1040 -32.65 3.87 0.07
N PRO A 1041 -31.52 3.22 0.37
CA PRO A 1041 -31.53 1.84 0.84
C PRO A 1041 -32.17 1.75 2.24
N PRO A 1042 -32.78 0.60 2.59
CA PRO A 1042 -33.32 0.41 3.93
C PRO A 1042 -32.21 0.50 5.00
N GLU A 1043 -32.61 0.71 6.25
CA GLU A 1043 -31.69 0.60 7.38
C GLU A 1043 -30.99 -0.76 7.37
N HIS A 1044 -29.67 -0.77 7.52
CA HIS A 1044 -28.85 -1.93 7.25
C HIS A 1044 -27.70 -2.09 8.25
N GLU A 1045 -27.15 -3.30 8.26
CA GLU A 1045 -25.92 -3.67 8.96
C GLU A 1045 -25.01 -4.38 7.96
N ILE A 1046 -23.76 -3.91 7.87
CA ILE A 1046 -22.72 -4.59 7.10
C ILE A 1046 -21.99 -5.51 8.07
N VAL A 1047 -22.02 -6.81 7.79
CA VAL A 1047 -21.28 -7.82 8.54
C VAL A 1047 -20.10 -8.26 7.70
N THR A 1048 -18.91 -7.97 8.18
CA THR A 1048 -17.66 -8.38 7.54
C THR A 1048 -17.29 -9.80 7.97
N ILE A 1049 -17.07 -10.67 6.98
CA ILE A 1049 -16.38 -11.95 7.17
C ILE A 1049 -14.92 -11.70 6.84
N ALA A 1050 -14.08 -11.64 7.88
CA ALA A 1050 -12.74 -11.08 7.75
C ALA A 1050 -11.78 -12.08 7.11
N GLY A 1051 -10.79 -11.56 6.39
CA GLY A 1051 -9.81 -12.37 5.69
C GLY A 1051 -9.05 -13.31 6.63
N HIS A 1052 -8.63 -12.80 7.78
CA HIS A 1052 -7.79 -13.49 8.76
C HIS A 1052 -8.50 -14.58 9.59
N GLU A 1053 -9.85 -14.59 9.63
CA GLU A 1053 -10.63 -15.57 10.42
C GLU A 1053 -10.42 -17.01 9.91
N SER A 1054 -10.43 -18.03 10.79
CA SER A 1054 -10.42 -19.42 10.30
C SER A 1054 -11.74 -19.76 9.60
N ASP A 1055 -11.77 -20.82 8.78
CA ASP A 1055 -13.01 -21.27 8.14
C ASP A 1055 -14.07 -21.66 9.18
N GLU A 1056 -13.66 -22.21 10.32
CA GLU A 1056 -14.56 -22.55 11.44
C GLU A 1056 -15.14 -21.30 12.10
N THR A 1057 -14.31 -20.31 12.43
CA THR A 1057 -14.76 -19.05 13.04
C THR A 1057 -15.72 -18.29 12.12
N ALA A 1058 -15.35 -18.16 10.84
CA ALA A 1058 -16.21 -17.54 9.84
C ALA A 1058 -17.52 -18.32 9.65
N THR A 1059 -17.47 -19.66 9.66
CA THR A 1059 -18.67 -20.50 9.60
C THR A 1059 -19.62 -20.23 10.76
N GLN A 1060 -19.09 -20.17 11.98
CA GLN A 1060 -19.88 -19.90 13.17
C GLN A 1060 -20.55 -18.52 13.09
N LYS A 1061 -19.80 -17.50 12.66
CA LYS A 1061 -20.31 -16.14 12.44
C LYS A 1061 -21.46 -16.10 11.43
N VAL A 1062 -21.30 -16.78 10.28
CA VAL A 1062 -22.36 -16.89 9.26
C VAL A 1062 -23.61 -17.55 9.83
N ARG A 1063 -23.45 -18.64 10.59
CA ARG A 1063 -24.59 -19.36 11.20
C ARG A 1063 -25.30 -18.54 12.27
N GLU A 1064 -24.57 -17.75 13.04
CA GLU A 1064 -25.16 -16.81 14.01
C GLU A 1064 -25.98 -15.71 13.34
N ILE A 1065 -25.50 -15.17 12.22
CA ILE A 1065 -26.26 -14.22 11.40
C ILE A 1065 -27.58 -14.87 10.93
N MET A 1066 -27.51 -16.10 10.40
CA MET A 1066 -28.70 -16.82 9.94
C MET A 1066 -29.68 -17.11 11.08
N SER A 1067 -29.19 -17.45 12.28
CA SER A 1067 -30.01 -17.70 13.47
C SER A 1067 -30.77 -16.45 13.90
N LYS A 1068 -30.09 -15.29 13.94
CA LYS A 1068 -30.72 -14.01 14.26
C LYS A 1068 -31.76 -13.59 13.21
N LEU A 1069 -31.49 -13.84 11.92
CA LEU A 1069 -32.43 -13.59 10.82
C LEU A 1069 -33.67 -14.48 10.94
N ALA A 1070 -33.50 -15.79 11.20
CA ALA A 1070 -34.59 -16.74 11.37
C ALA A 1070 -35.48 -16.40 12.59
N ALA A 1071 -34.89 -15.91 13.67
CA ALA A 1071 -35.62 -15.47 14.86
C ALA A 1071 -36.39 -14.15 14.67
N GLY A 1072 -36.30 -13.50 13.51
CA GLY A 1072 -36.94 -12.20 13.25
C GLY A 1072 -36.37 -11.06 14.11
N ARG A 1073 -35.17 -11.24 14.68
CA ARG A 1073 -34.52 -10.30 15.61
C ARG A 1073 -33.68 -9.23 14.90
N PHE A 1074 -33.43 -9.40 13.60
CA PHE A 1074 -32.80 -8.38 12.78
C PHE A 1074 -33.85 -7.35 12.33
N GLY A 1075 -33.87 -6.19 12.99
CA GLY A 1075 -34.66 -5.03 12.58
C GLY A 1075 -34.13 -4.31 11.33
N LYS A 1076 -32.96 -4.74 10.81
CA LYS A 1076 -32.21 -4.12 9.72
C LYS A 1076 -31.87 -5.12 8.63
N LYS A 1077 -31.63 -4.63 7.41
CA LYS A 1077 -31.13 -5.42 6.27
C LYS A 1077 -29.66 -5.82 6.50
N VAL A 1078 -29.32 -7.09 6.32
CA VAL A 1078 -27.93 -7.57 6.46
C VAL A 1078 -27.25 -7.62 5.10
N LEU A 1079 -26.03 -7.09 5.02
CA LEU A 1079 -25.11 -7.20 3.89
C LEU A 1079 -23.81 -7.85 4.34
N LEU A 1080 -23.33 -8.81 3.56
CA LEU A 1080 -22.04 -9.45 3.76
C LEU A 1080 -20.96 -8.68 3.00
N ARG A 1081 -19.88 -8.33 3.72
CA ARG A 1081 -18.59 -7.95 3.12
C ARG A 1081 -17.66 -9.16 3.27
N MET A 1082 -17.31 -9.78 2.15
CA MET A 1082 -16.37 -10.89 2.14
C MET A 1082 -14.99 -10.32 1.85
N GLU A 1083 -14.14 -10.26 2.87
CA GLU A 1083 -12.76 -9.85 2.64
C GLU A 1083 -11.98 -10.98 1.96
N GLU A 1084 -11.06 -10.60 1.10
CA GLU A 1084 -10.03 -11.53 0.64
C GLU A 1084 -9.26 -12.00 1.87
N VAL A 1085 -8.72 -13.22 1.86
CA VAL A 1085 -7.84 -13.68 2.93
C VAL A 1085 -6.53 -12.94 2.77
N THR A 1086 -6.52 -11.69 3.20
CA THR A 1086 -5.33 -11.02 3.66
C THR A 1086 -5.17 -11.49 5.09
N SER A 1087 -3.99 -12.00 5.44
CA SER A 1087 -3.63 -11.90 6.84
C SER A 1087 -3.71 -10.42 7.18
N ASP A 1088 -4.41 -10.07 8.25
CA ASP A 1088 -4.23 -8.80 8.96
C ASP A 1088 -3.11 -9.02 9.99
#